data_AF-A0A318DDM1-F1
#
_entry.id   AF-A0A318DDM1-F1
#
_cell.length_a   1.000
_cell.length_b   1.000
_cell.length_c   1.000
_cell.angle_alpha   90.00
_cell.angle_beta   90.00
_cell.angle_gamma   90.00
#
_symmetry.space_group_name_H-M   'P 1'
#
loop_
_entity.id
_entity.type
_entity.pdbx_description
1 polymer ?
#
loop_
_entity_poly.entity_id
_entity_poly.type
_entity_poly.pdbx_seq_one_letter_code
_entity_poly.pdbx_strand_id
1 'polypeptide(L)'
;MAYFKLSAPAKIYQYPFDYHSHLGGILPVRDAGGLSLVHWLGNTDADRGEQLLFDQSLQFMLTANPFEVLLQSGERTTYERGECAAENIYIACVLIAQRFRPGEGVDELPVTDKRLYLATQETIRAVLTRQGPEYAWINALMRYFNGKTYASNKFTPFDDAYKTRSSMVDRVRKPQGGEAKYEKWIDDTLEYLFKQGILHIQIPAGRDDIPALDSRIQKFNGDHSTSYRALVHTSLAYQEDKKLAADLGKILELLSNKDKPLPATIGIDLLGVENRVAYYGTLFEFLQKNEPAISSLVGGMQSDHFIVHVHNGEGASAAADHRSLIGYYMAYGQRVPDASFYQAMAAYIRRCAVAARERQSTEGHGSRGAAGLRRTFSRLFDELFLSNSLTHQGCHLRRFDINGERSRALAAYNGKRNVMALSEALDAPSGVDGETWYDTLTTPDGPYVFRLGHDYYYRSYMAQKYPVIAFDTNLGSNAITGAAGLFGSGEAYRINKGFRHLDGYIDTDVIAAVSAAVANMSSDALTQEQIEYFLDTSRKEDGIRQVLADGEVKKEISEYLRVALGPVAGESGQFDERYYEMYSEIVIEIVDVSDQPTVRYQALARVFALFQNWRSYLLGADGQGAEHSNIQDEFLRMVILVAYNLLPVGHRQLLEDTLEKVQEVMIVFAVRYWEATVGKTRFKPTRSDREIEKLDGYQSAASVVSLQRARAAAGS
;
A
#
# COMPACT_ATOMS: atom_id res chain seq x y z
N MET A 1 -35.25 -3.83 -4.48
CA MET A 1 -34.77 -4.77 -5.51
C MET A 1 -33.37 -4.33 -5.94
N ALA A 2 -32.53 -5.26 -6.41
CA ALA A 2 -31.22 -4.90 -6.94
C ALA A 2 -31.38 -4.04 -8.20
N TYR A 3 -30.66 -2.93 -8.26
CA TYR A 3 -30.51 -2.07 -9.43
C TYR A 3 -29.72 -2.77 -10.53
N PHE A 4 -28.69 -3.54 -10.18
CA PHE A 4 -28.07 -4.50 -11.09
C PHE A 4 -27.64 -5.77 -10.37
N LYS A 5 -27.43 -6.84 -11.13
CA LYS A 5 -26.85 -8.11 -10.66
C LYS A 5 -25.80 -8.64 -11.62
N LEU A 6 -24.83 -9.35 -11.09
CA LEU A 6 -23.93 -10.18 -11.89
C LEU A 6 -24.74 -11.30 -12.57
N SER A 7 -24.51 -11.50 -13.86
CA SER A 7 -25.18 -12.50 -14.71
C SER A 7 -24.86 -13.95 -14.31
N ALA A 8 -23.60 -14.24 -14.03
CA ALA A 8 -23.07 -15.54 -13.63
C ALA A 8 -21.78 -15.36 -12.82
N PRO A 9 -21.35 -16.35 -12.01
CA PRO A 9 -20.08 -16.28 -11.30
C PRO A 9 -18.92 -15.96 -12.25
N ALA A 10 -18.14 -14.92 -11.93
CA ALA A 10 -17.04 -14.46 -12.78
C ALA A 10 -15.70 -15.01 -12.26
N LYS A 11 -14.85 -15.51 -13.16
CA LYS A 11 -13.51 -15.98 -12.81
C LYS A 11 -12.61 -14.81 -12.43
N ILE A 12 -11.73 -15.04 -11.45
CA ILE A 12 -10.73 -14.07 -11.03
C ILE A 12 -9.39 -14.43 -11.65
N TYR A 13 -8.75 -13.48 -12.32
CA TYR A 13 -7.36 -13.64 -12.75
C TYR A 13 -6.40 -13.38 -11.59
N GLN A 14 -5.25 -14.04 -11.59
CA GLN A 14 -4.13 -13.67 -10.73
C GLN A 14 -3.41 -12.46 -11.32
N TYR A 15 -3.25 -11.42 -10.52
CA TYR A 15 -2.43 -10.26 -10.88
C TYR A 15 -0.96 -10.56 -10.53
N PRO A 16 -0.04 -10.69 -11.50
CA PRO A 16 1.28 -11.26 -11.26
C PRO A 16 2.36 -10.21 -10.93
N PHE A 17 1.98 -8.93 -10.80
CA PHE A 17 2.90 -7.81 -10.60
C PHE A 17 2.69 -7.21 -9.20
N ASP A 18 3.77 -6.83 -8.54
CA ASP A 18 3.76 -5.88 -7.43
C ASP A 18 4.84 -4.85 -7.72
N TYR A 19 4.45 -3.66 -8.16
CA TYR A 19 5.44 -2.74 -8.72
C TYR A 19 6.37 -2.12 -7.68
N HIS A 20 5.97 -2.12 -6.41
CA HIS A 20 6.76 -1.58 -5.32
C HIS A 20 6.28 -2.12 -3.97
N SER A 21 7.17 -2.83 -3.28
CA SER A 21 6.96 -3.26 -1.89
C SER A 21 8.28 -3.41 -1.15
N HIS A 22 8.44 -2.69 -0.04
CA HIS A 22 9.64 -2.79 0.78
C HIS A 22 9.82 -4.18 1.40
N LEU A 23 11.07 -4.66 1.40
CA LEU A 23 11.46 -5.95 1.99
C LEU A 23 10.94 -6.12 3.43
N GLY A 24 11.10 -5.08 4.27
CA GLY A 24 10.61 -5.03 5.65
C GLY A 24 9.09 -5.14 5.79
N GLY A 25 8.35 -4.81 4.73
CA GLY A 25 6.89 -4.72 4.70
C GLY A 25 6.18 -5.98 4.24
N ILE A 26 6.82 -6.81 3.42
CA ILE A 26 6.12 -7.86 2.66
C ILE A 26 5.59 -8.99 3.55
N LEU A 27 6.41 -9.55 4.46
CA LEU A 27 5.95 -10.67 5.28
C LEU A 27 4.87 -10.22 6.29
N PRO A 28 3.71 -10.90 6.32
CA PRO A 28 2.66 -10.58 7.28
C PRO A 28 3.07 -10.97 8.70
N VAL A 29 2.47 -10.32 9.70
CA VAL A 29 2.67 -10.70 11.11
C VAL A 29 2.26 -12.15 11.34
N ARG A 30 1.09 -12.54 10.79
CA ARG A 30 0.57 -13.91 10.84
C ARG A 30 -0.15 -14.21 9.53
N ASP A 31 0.04 -15.43 9.03
CA ASP A 31 -0.74 -16.01 7.95
C ASP A 31 -1.16 -17.44 8.33
N ALA A 32 -2.39 -17.84 7.98
CA ALA A 32 -2.95 -19.12 8.41
C ALA A 32 -2.40 -20.27 7.56
N GLY A 33 -1.34 -20.94 8.03
CA GLY A 33 -0.65 -22.03 7.31
C GLY A 33 0.46 -21.54 6.37
N GLY A 34 0.79 -20.25 6.40
CA GLY A 34 1.72 -19.60 5.48
C GLY A 34 2.97 -19.01 6.13
N LEU A 35 3.78 -18.39 5.28
CA LEU A 35 5.00 -17.67 5.66
C LEU A 35 4.62 -16.34 6.33
N SER A 36 5.22 -16.07 7.49
CA SER A 36 4.92 -14.89 8.30
C SER A 36 6.06 -14.61 9.29
N LEU A 37 6.06 -13.44 9.94
CA LEU A 37 7.04 -13.13 11.00
C LEU A 37 6.96 -14.12 12.16
N VAL A 38 5.75 -14.55 12.53
CA VAL A 38 5.52 -15.56 13.56
C VAL A 38 6.13 -16.91 13.15
N HIS A 39 5.90 -17.34 11.90
CA HIS A 39 6.49 -18.58 11.39
C HIS A 39 8.02 -18.48 11.26
N TRP A 40 8.54 -17.35 10.79
CA TRP A 40 9.99 -17.15 10.66
C TRP A 40 10.72 -17.23 12.01
N LEU A 41 10.15 -16.64 13.06
CA LEU A 41 10.75 -16.69 14.41
C LEU A 41 10.50 -18.01 15.13
N GLY A 42 9.28 -18.55 15.03
CA GLY A 42 8.83 -19.75 15.73
C GLY A 42 9.10 -21.07 14.98
N ASN A 43 9.59 -21.00 13.74
CA ASN A 43 9.52 -22.08 12.78
C ASN A 43 8.06 -22.60 12.68
N THR A 44 7.85 -23.90 12.85
CA THR A 44 6.54 -24.54 12.78
C THR A 44 5.68 -24.34 14.04
N ASP A 45 6.22 -23.76 15.12
CA ASP A 45 5.48 -23.50 16.36
C ASP A 45 4.99 -22.05 16.41
N ALA A 46 3.71 -21.86 16.07
CA ALA A 46 3.08 -20.55 16.05
C ALA A 46 3.03 -19.88 17.44
N ASP A 47 2.78 -20.62 18.52
CA ASP A 47 2.71 -20.04 19.85
C ASP A 47 4.10 -19.59 20.34
N ARG A 48 5.13 -20.37 20.01
CA ARG A 48 6.52 -19.95 20.22
C ARG A 48 6.87 -18.72 19.38
N GLY A 49 6.42 -18.66 18.13
CA GLY A 49 6.61 -17.50 17.26
C GLY A 49 5.98 -16.23 17.80
N GLU A 50 4.74 -16.30 18.31
CA GLU A 50 4.05 -15.17 18.94
C GLU A 50 4.79 -14.67 20.18
N GLN A 51 5.28 -15.60 21.01
CA GLN A 51 6.09 -15.26 22.17
C GLN A 51 7.40 -14.56 21.77
N LEU A 52 8.14 -15.13 20.81
CA LEU A 52 9.42 -14.58 20.36
C LEU A 52 9.23 -13.18 19.75
N LEU A 53 8.16 -12.98 18.98
CA LEU A 53 7.83 -11.70 18.39
C LEU A 53 7.48 -10.65 19.47
N PHE A 54 6.72 -11.05 20.50
CA PHE A 54 6.42 -10.16 21.62
C PHE A 54 7.66 -9.88 22.49
N ASP A 55 8.53 -10.86 22.69
CA ASP A 55 9.82 -10.68 23.36
C ASP A 55 10.68 -9.65 22.63
N GLN A 56 10.67 -9.65 21.29
CA GLN A 56 11.36 -8.62 20.48
C GLN A 56 10.77 -7.22 20.68
N SER A 57 9.46 -7.11 20.91
CA SER A 57 8.83 -5.83 21.27
C SER A 57 9.30 -5.34 22.65
N LEU A 58 9.41 -6.24 23.63
CA LEU A 58 9.95 -5.89 24.95
C LEU A 58 11.42 -5.48 24.86
N GLN A 59 12.22 -6.17 24.04
CA GLN A 59 13.61 -5.76 23.80
C GLN A 59 13.72 -4.37 23.15
N PHE A 60 12.81 -4.02 22.24
CA PHE A 60 12.76 -2.67 21.68
C PHE A 60 12.61 -1.60 22.78
N MET A 61 11.71 -1.83 23.74
CA MET A 61 11.52 -0.93 24.90
C MET A 61 12.69 -0.93 25.89
N LEU A 62 13.49 -2.01 25.95
CA LEU A 62 14.65 -2.10 26.86
C LEU A 62 15.92 -1.43 26.30
N THR A 63 16.05 -1.42 24.97
CA THR A 63 17.29 -0.97 24.28
C THR A 63 17.16 0.35 23.54
N ALA A 64 15.96 0.70 23.07
CA ALA A 64 15.74 1.80 22.14
C ALA A 64 14.35 2.42 22.31
N ASN A 65 13.96 2.70 23.56
CA ASN A 65 12.65 3.23 23.88
C ASN A 65 12.47 4.65 23.30
N PRO A 66 11.54 4.88 22.36
CA PRO A 66 11.29 6.20 21.77
C PRO A 66 11.00 7.30 22.81
N PHE A 67 10.35 6.94 23.92
CA PHE A 67 10.02 7.90 24.98
C PHE A 67 11.24 8.35 25.79
N GLU A 68 12.33 7.57 25.84
CA GLU A 68 13.58 8.03 26.45
C GLU A 68 14.20 9.16 25.64
N VAL A 69 14.18 9.05 24.30
CA VAL A 69 14.66 10.07 23.36
C VAL A 69 13.83 11.35 23.50
N LEU A 70 12.50 11.23 23.51
CA LEU A 70 11.59 12.37 23.68
C LEU A 70 11.78 13.10 25.01
N LEU A 71 12.00 12.38 26.12
CA LEU A 71 12.24 13.01 27.42
C LEU A 71 13.55 13.80 27.44
N GLN A 72 14.57 13.31 26.76
CA GLN A 72 15.89 13.94 26.64
C GLN A 72 15.92 15.09 25.62
N SER A 73 14.99 15.12 24.67
CA SER A 73 14.90 16.18 23.67
C SER A 73 14.53 17.54 24.28
N GLY A 74 15.21 18.60 23.83
CA GLY A 74 14.84 20.00 24.12
C GLY A 74 13.61 20.46 23.34
N GLU A 75 13.30 19.81 22.22
CA GLU A 75 12.11 20.05 21.40
C GLU A 75 11.22 18.79 21.42
N ARG A 76 10.19 18.82 22.27
CA ARG A 76 9.28 17.68 22.46
C ARG A 76 8.03 17.73 21.58
N THR A 77 7.90 18.73 20.73
CA THR A 77 6.79 18.89 19.78
C THR A 77 6.95 17.96 18.58
N THR A 78 8.19 17.64 18.21
CA THR A 78 8.51 16.73 17.11
C THR A 78 8.11 15.30 17.43
N TYR A 79 7.52 14.61 16.44
CA TYR A 79 7.18 13.20 16.53
C TYR A 79 8.44 12.32 16.54
N GLU A 80 8.50 11.35 17.46
CA GLU A 80 9.55 10.34 17.46
C GLU A 80 9.07 9.05 16.79
N ARG A 81 9.84 8.53 15.84
CA ARG A 81 9.48 7.34 15.09
C ARG A 81 9.44 6.11 16.01
N GLY A 82 8.35 5.36 15.98
CA GLY A 82 8.10 4.20 16.84
C GLY A 82 7.35 4.52 18.15
N GLU A 83 7.04 5.79 18.42
CA GLU A 83 6.35 6.23 19.64
C GLU A 83 4.96 5.58 19.81
N CYS A 84 4.19 5.46 18.72
CA CYS A 84 2.86 4.82 18.76
C CYS A 84 2.95 3.31 18.99
N ALA A 85 3.92 2.65 18.37
CA ALA A 85 4.18 1.23 18.62
C ALA A 85 4.69 0.99 20.05
N ALA A 86 5.54 1.88 20.58
CA ALA A 86 6.01 1.83 21.96
C ALA A 86 4.88 1.98 22.99
N GLU A 87 3.92 2.88 22.77
CA GLU A 87 2.73 3.00 23.61
C GLU A 87 1.86 1.73 23.56
N ASN A 88 1.73 1.09 22.40
CA ASN A 88 1.02 -0.20 22.30
C ASN A 88 1.68 -1.27 23.18
N ILE A 89 3.02 -1.34 23.17
CA ILE A 89 3.78 -2.29 24.00
C ILE A 89 3.60 -1.96 25.48
N TYR A 90 3.66 -0.68 25.85
CA TYR A 90 3.39 -0.22 27.22
C TYR A 90 2.00 -0.63 27.71
N ILE A 91 0.95 -0.39 26.92
CA ILE A 91 -0.44 -0.77 27.26
C ILE A 91 -0.53 -2.29 27.50
N ALA A 92 0.12 -3.10 26.65
CA ALA A 92 0.16 -4.55 26.82
C ALA A 92 0.79 -4.95 28.16
N CYS A 93 1.92 -4.34 28.53
CA CYS A 93 2.63 -4.59 29.79
C CYS A 93 1.80 -4.17 31.00
N VAL A 94 1.14 -3.02 30.94
CA VAL A 94 0.22 -2.55 31.99
C VAL A 94 -0.91 -3.56 32.19
N LEU A 95 -1.56 -4.04 31.12
CA LEU A 95 -2.64 -5.03 31.23
C LEU A 95 -2.16 -6.36 31.85
N ILE A 96 -0.93 -6.78 31.55
CA ILE A 96 -0.32 -7.96 32.17
C ILE A 96 -0.07 -7.71 33.66
N ALA A 97 0.55 -6.59 34.02
CA ALA A 97 0.81 -6.24 35.42
C ALA A 97 -0.49 -6.13 36.24
N GLN A 98 -1.52 -5.49 35.70
CA GLN A 98 -2.84 -5.37 36.33
C GLN A 98 -3.51 -6.72 36.64
N ARG A 99 -3.24 -7.73 35.81
CA ARG A 99 -3.85 -9.06 35.94
C ARG A 99 -3.03 -9.99 36.83
N PHE A 100 -1.71 -10.00 36.68
CA PHE A 100 -0.84 -11.03 37.25
C PHE A 100 0.03 -10.54 38.42
N ARG A 101 0.16 -9.22 38.59
CA ARG A 101 0.94 -8.59 39.66
C ARG A 101 0.14 -7.53 40.41
N PRO A 102 -1.12 -7.82 40.81
CA PRO A 102 -1.94 -6.83 41.51
C PRO A 102 -1.30 -6.42 42.84
N GLY A 103 -1.21 -5.12 43.09
CA GLY A 103 -0.67 -4.57 44.35
C GLY A 103 0.86 -4.41 44.40
N GLU A 104 1.59 -4.81 43.35
CA GLU A 104 3.05 -4.57 43.28
C GLU A 104 3.41 -3.17 42.77
N GLY A 105 2.44 -2.37 42.31
CA GLY A 105 2.65 -1.03 41.75
C GLY A 105 3.37 -1.02 40.39
N VAL A 106 3.58 -2.18 39.77
CA VAL A 106 4.26 -2.33 38.48
C VAL A 106 3.46 -1.71 37.34
N ASP A 107 2.12 -1.76 37.42
CA ASP A 107 1.21 -1.23 36.39
C ASP A 107 1.15 0.31 36.34
N GLU A 108 1.70 0.99 37.34
CA GLU A 108 1.74 2.45 37.46
C GLU A 108 3.12 3.05 37.12
N LEU A 109 4.08 2.21 36.72
CA LEU A 109 5.44 2.65 36.41
C LEU A 109 5.50 3.48 35.13
N PRO A 110 6.42 4.47 35.05
CA PRO A 110 6.65 5.23 33.83
C PRO A 110 6.93 4.38 32.59
N VAL A 111 6.55 4.88 31.41
CA VAL A 111 6.83 4.21 30.12
C VAL A 111 8.33 3.99 29.86
N THR A 112 9.21 4.72 30.53
CA THR A 112 10.66 4.56 30.43
C THR A 112 11.25 3.66 31.51
N ASP A 113 10.45 3.20 32.47
CA ASP A 113 10.95 2.34 33.55
C ASP A 113 11.08 0.88 33.08
N LYS A 114 12.33 0.40 33.05
CA LYS A 114 12.67 -0.95 32.61
C LYS A 114 12.06 -2.06 33.46
N ARG A 115 11.70 -1.78 34.72
CA ARG A 115 11.10 -2.78 35.63
C ARG A 115 9.76 -3.30 35.12
N LEU A 116 8.96 -2.47 34.45
CA LEU A 116 7.69 -2.89 33.83
C LEU A 116 7.90 -3.98 32.76
N TYR A 117 8.87 -3.75 31.87
CA TYR A 117 9.15 -4.67 30.77
C TYR A 117 9.81 -5.97 31.25
N LEU A 118 10.71 -5.88 32.23
CA LEU A 118 11.34 -7.06 32.85
C LEU A 118 10.32 -7.91 33.62
N ALA A 119 9.45 -7.28 34.43
CA ALA A 119 8.38 -7.97 35.14
C ALA A 119 7.39 -8.64 34.17
N THR A 120 7.14 -8.03 33.02
CA THR A 120 6.33 -8.61 31.95
C THR A 120 6.98 -9.86 31.36
N GLN A 121 8.29 -9.81 31.06
CA GLN A 121 9.04 -10.99 30.58
C GLN A 121 9.01 -12.14 31.59
N GLU A 122 9.21 -11.84 32.88
CA GLU A 122 9.13 -12.84 33.96
C GLU A 122 7.74 -13.48 34.04
N THR A 123 6.69 -12.67 33.97
CA THR A 123 5.30 -13.13 34.04
C THR A 123 4.95 -14.04 32.86
N ILE A 124 5.32 -13.64 31.63
CA ILE A 124 5.08 -14.45 30.43
C ILE A 124 5.81 -15.79 30.55
N ARG A 125 7.09 -15.80 30.93
CA ARG A 125 7.85 -17.05 31.13
C ARG A 125 7.20 -17.95 32.17
N ALA A 126 6.73 -17.40 33.28
CA ALA A 126 6.07 -18.17 34.33
C ALA A 126 4.74 -18.79 33.84
N VAL A 127 3.88 -18.01 33.17
CA VAL A 127 2.56 -18.49 32.72
C VAL A 127 2.66 -19.49 31.57
N LEU A 128 3.63 -19.32 30.66
CA LEU A 128 3.81 -20.23 29.52
C LEU A 128 4.16 -21.67 29.93
N THR A 129 4.65 -21.88 31.16
CA THR A 129 4.94 -23.23 31.69
C THR A 129 3.71 -23.97 32.24
N ARG A 130 2.59 -23.30 32.49
CA ARG A 130 1.52 -23.83 33.36
C ARG A 130 0.26 -24.33 32.64
N GLN A 131 0.14 -24.16 31.31
CA GLN A 131 -1.03 -24.48 30.46
C GLN A 131 -2.43 -24.29 31.13
N GLY A 132 -3.22 -23.30 30.68
CA GLY A 132 -4.55 -23.05 31.25
C GLY A 132 -5.21 -21.75 30.80
N PRO A 133 -6.24 -21.27 31.51
CA PRO A 133 -6.95 -20.03 31.17
C PRO A 133 -6.04 -18.80 31.11
N GLU A 134 -5.02 -18.74 31.96
CA GLU A 134 -4.02 -17.68 31.99
C GLU A 134 -3.12 -17.70 30.76
N TYR A 135 -2.69 -18.90 30.35
CA TYR A 135 -1.95 -19.12 29.11
C TYR A 135 -2.75 -18.66 27.89
N ALA A 136 -4.02 -19.07 27.79
CA ALA A 136 -4.90 -18.65 26.69
C ALA A 136 -5.08 -17.13 26.64
N TRP A 137 -5.19 -16.48 27.80
CA TRP A 137 -5.31 -15.03 27.90
C TRP A 137 -4.03 -14.31 27.46
N ILE A 138 -2.85 -14.74 27.92
CA ILE A 138 -1.56 -14.17 27.49
C ILE A 138 -1.32 -14.39 26.00
N ASN A 139 -1.59 -15.58 25.47
CA ASN A 139 -1.48 -15.84 24.04
C ASN A 139 -2.42 -14.95 23.23
N ALA A 140 -3.69 -14.79 23.66
CA ALA A 140 -4.61 -13.87 22.99
C ALA A 140 -4.11 -12.41 23.02
N LEU A 141 -3.45 -12.00 24.11
CA LEU A 141 -2.88 -10.66 24.26
C LEU A 141 -1.68 -10.45 23.34
N MET A 142 -0.69 -11.36 23.37
CA MET A 142 0.48 -11.31 22.49
C MET A 142 0.05 -11.28 21.03
N ARG A 143 -0.88 -12.18 20.64
CA ARG A 143 -1.45 -12.23 19.29
C ARG A 143 -2.14 -10.94 18.86
N TYR A 144 -2.79 -10.24 19.79
CA TYR A 144 -3.44 -8.96 19.50
C TYR A 144 -2.39 -7.85 19.34
N PHE A 145 -1.49 -7.69 20.31
CA PHE A 145 -0.50 -6.61 20.32
C PHE A 145 0.61 -6.78 19.29
N ASN A 146 1.03 -7.99 18.94
CA ASN A 146 1.94 -8.22 17.81
C ASN A 146 1.36 -7.64 16.51
N GLY A 147 0.06 -7.83 16.27
CA GLY A 147 -0.65 -7.22 15.14
C GLY A 147 -0.91 -5.72 15.27
N LYS A 148 -0.67 -5.11 16.44
CA LYS A 148 -0.74 -3.66 16.65
C LYS A 148 0.63 -2.98 16.63
N THR A 149 1.69 -3.72 16.88
CA THR A 149 3.06 -3.22 16.91
C THR A 149 3.72 -3.36 15.53
N TYR A 150 3.58 -4.54 14.91
CA TYR A 150 4.28 -4.88 13.68
C TYR A 150 3.43 -4.74 12.43
N ALA A 151 2.20 -4.21 12.51
CA ALA A 151 1.39 -3.92 11.33
C ALA A 151 0.78 -2.53 11.46
N SER A 152 0.80 -1.79 10.34
CA SER A 152 0.15 -0.49 10.26
C SER A 152 -1.35 -0.68 10.40
N ASN A 153 -1.98 0.25 11.11
CA ASN A 153 -3.40 0.19 11.39
C ASN A 153 -3.93 1.58 11.74
N LYS A 154 -5.23 1.66 12.03
CA LYS A 154 -5.92 2.90 12.39
C LYS A 154 -5.15 3.79 13.40
N PHE A 155 -4.51 3.17 14.39
CA PHE A 155 -3.87 3.86 15.51
C PHE A 155 -2.36 3.61 15.59
N THR A 156 -1.76 3.00 14.56
CA THR A 156 -0.30 2.78 14.47
C THR A 156 0.15 3.15 13.07
N PRO A 157 0.89 4.26 12.93
CA PRO A 157 1.42 4.69 11.64
C PRO A 157 2.28 3.62 10.97
N PHE A 158 2.36 3.68 9.65
CA PHE A 158 3.24 2.85 8.84
C PHE A 158 4.70 2.92 9.29
N ASP A 159 5.22 4.14 9.47
CA ASP A 159 6.60 4.39 9.91
C ASP A 159 6.98 3.67 11.20
N ASP A 160 6.02 3.52 12.12
CA ASP A 160 6.20 2.86 13.40
C ASP A 160 6.23 1.34 13.28
N ALA A 161 5.35 0.78 12.45
CA ALA A 161 5.37 -0.64 12.13
C ALA A 161 6.70 -1.00 11.45
N TYR A 162 7.16 -0.21 10.50
CA TYR A 162 8.47 -0.42 9.87
C TYR A 162 9.63 -0.25 10.85
N LYS A 163 9.59 0.76 11.73
CA LYS A 163 10.64 0.96 12.73
C LYS A 163 10.79 -0.25 13.66
N THR A 164 9.67 -0.81 14.11
CA THR A 164 9.70 -1.98 14.99
C THR A 164 10.15 -3.24 14.26
N ARG A 165 9.73 -3.42 13.00
CA ARG A 165 10.21 -4.52 12.13
C ARG A 165 11.71 -4.43 11.85
N SER A 166 12.22 -3.29 11.38
CA SER A 166 13.65 -3.10 11.13
C SER A 166 14.47 -3.34 12.41
N SER A 167 14.03 -2.76 13.54
CA SER A 167 14.71 -2.97 14.82
C SER A 167 14.72 -4.44 15.27
N MET A 168 13.66 -5.19 14.96
CA MET A 168 13.59 -6.63 15.22
C MET A 168 14.55 -7.40 14.31
N VAL A 169 14.53 -7.13 13.01
CA VAL A 169 15.42 -7.81 12.04
C VAL A 169 16.89 -7.58 12.39
N ASP A 170 17.28 -6.33 12.70
CA ASP A 170 18.63 -6.00 13.15
C ASP A 170 19.05 -6.79 14.38
N ARG A 171 18.14 -6.94 15.36
CA ARG A 171 18.42 -7.72 16.57
C ARG A 171 18.53 -9.22 16.31
N VAL A 172 17.78 -9.77 15.35
CA VAL A 172 17.85 -11.18 14.97
C VAL A 172 19.13 -11.47 14.16
N ARG A 173 19.64 -10.49 13.41
CA ARG A 173 20.87 -10.61 12.61
C ARG A 173 22.16 -10.58 13.44
N LYS A 174 22.18 -9.84 14.55
CA LYS A 174 23.39 -9.63 15.40
C LYS A 174 24.02 -10.89 16.02
N PRO A 175 23.28 -11.86 16.58
CA PRO A 175 23.87 -13.05 17.21
C PRO A 175 24.61 -13.95 16.22
N GLN A 176 25.47 -14.86 16.72
CA GLN A 176 26.13 -15.86 15.88
C GLN A 176 25.10 -16.71 15.12
N GLY A 177 25.25 -16.82 13.79
CA GLY A 177 24.27 -17.47 12.91
C GLY A 177 23.04 -16.61 12.56
N GLY A 178 22.99 -15.35 13.01
CA GLY A 178 21.93 -14.40 12.68
C GLY A 178 21.88 -14.02 11.21
N GLU A 179 23.03 -13.99 10.51
CA GLU A 179 23.07 -13.73 9.07
C GLU A 179 22.28 -14.77 8.28
N ALA A 180 22.45 -16.06 8.58
CA ALA A 180 21.69 -17.12 7.92
C ALA A 180 20.18 -17.02 8.22
N LYS A 181 19.78 -16.51 9.39
CA LYS A 181 18.37 -16.23 9.70
C LYS A 181 17.82 -15.04 8.91
N TYR A 182 18.65 -14.02 8.67
CA TYR A 182 18.32 -12.87 7.84
C TYR A 182 18.16 -13.29 6.37
N GLU A 183 19.07 -14.11 5.85
CA GLU A 183 18.94 -14.67 4.51
C GLU A 183 17.68 -15.54 4.38
N LYS A 184 17.38 -16.37 5.39
CA LYS A 184 16.12 -17.13 5.42
C LYS A 184 14.89 -16.22 5.44
N TRP A 185 14.95 -15.07 6.10
CA TRP A 185 13.87 -14.09 6.08
C TRP A 185 13.64 -13.54 4.66
N ILE A 186 14.72 -13.26 3.92
CA ILE A 186 14.63 -12.88 2.50
C ILE A 186 13.99 -14.01 1.71
N ASP A 187 14.50 -15.25 1.82
CA ASP A 187 13.98 -16.41 1.09
C ASP A 187 12.48 -16.65 1.38
N ASP A 188 12.07 -16.58 2.65
CA ASP A 188 10.66 -16.70 3.07
C ASP A 188 9.81 -15.53 2.54
N THR A 189 10.39 -14.35 2.36
CA THR A 189 9.70 -13.18 1.78
C THR A 189 9.45 -13.36 0.29
N LEU A 190 10.44 -13.83 -0.46
CA LEU A 190 10.31 -14.11 -1.90
C LEU A 190 9.31 -15.24 -2.14
N GLU A 191 9.40 -16.32 -1.36
CA GLU A 191 8.47 -17.44 -1.45
C GLU A 191 7.04 -17.04 -1.08
N TYR A 192 6.86 -16.12 -0.12
CA TYR A 192 5.53 -15.58 0.20
C TYR A 192 4.91 -14.88 -1.02
N LEU A 193 5.67 -14.00 -1.69
CA LEU A 193 5.21 -13.30 -2.90
C LEU A 193 4.82 -14.28 -4.00
N PHE A 194 5.66 -15.28 -4.25
CA PHE A 194 5.40 -16.33 -5.24
C PHE A 194 4.10 -17.08 -4.93
N LYS A 195 3.89 -17.47 -3.67
CA LYS A 195 2.63 -18.11 -3.22
C LYS A 195 1.41 -17.22 -3.30
N GLN A 196 1.58 -15.90 -3.22
CA GLN A 196 0.51 -14.92 -3.49
C GLN A 196 0.24 -14.72 -4.99
N GLY A 197 0.96 -15.42 -5.87
CA GLY A 197 0.82 -15.33 -7.33
C GLY A 197 1.64 -14.21 -7.95
N ILE A 198 2.58 -13.60 -7.22
CA ILE A 198 3.42 -12.51 -7.72
C ILE A 198 4.67 -13.07 -8.37
N LEU A 199 4.86 -12.74 -9.65
CA LEU A 199 5.96 -13.22 -10.48
C LEU A 199 6.94 -12.09 -10.85
N HIS A 200 6.53 -10.84 -10.69
CA HIS A 200 7.31 -9.66 -11.03
C HIS A 200 7.19 -8.63 -9.90
N ILE A 201 8.32 -8.18 -9.38
CA ILE A 201 8.35 -7.21 -8.28
C ILE A 201 9.65 -6.41 -8.27
N GLN A 202 9.55 -5.17 -7.80
CA GLN A 202 10.71 -4.36 -7.40
C GLN A 202 10.73 -4.20 -5.88
N ILE A 203 11.83 -4.60 -5.25
CA ILE A 203 12.00 -4.64 -3.80
C ILE A 203 13.08 -3.64 -3.39
N PRO A 204 12.72 -2.47 -2.87
CA PRO A 204 13.69 -1.54 -2.32
C PRO A 204 14.29 -2.05 -1.00
N ALA A 205 15.60 -1.81 -0.81
CA ALA A 205 16.32 -2.18 0.40
C ALA A 205 17.48 -1.22 0.73
N GLY A 206 17.94 -1.34 1.98
CA GLY A 206 19.17 -0.74 2.50
C GLY A 206 20.38 -1.04 1.66
N ARG A 207 21.23 -0.03 1.41
CA ARG A 207 22.53 -0.20 0.74
C ARG A 207 23.31 -1.39 1.30
N ASP A 208 23.30 -1.57 2.62
CA ASP A 208 24.03 -2.63 3.32
C ASP A 208 23.34 -4.02 3.19
N ASP A 209 22.07 -4.05 2.78
CA ASP A 209 21.26 -5.26 2.57
C ASP A 209 21.25 -5.72 1.10
N ILE A 210 21.52 -4.81 0.17
CA ILE A 210 21.46 -5.06 -1.29
C ILE A 210 22.29 -6.27 -1.73
N PRO A 211 23.56 -6.47 -1.30
CA PRO A 211 24.33 -7.63 -1.73
C PRO A 211 23.69 -8.97 -1.37
N ALA A 212 23.09 -9.07 -0.17
CA ALA A 212 22.39 -10.28 0.25
C ALA A 212 21.08 -10.45 -0.54
N LEU A 213 20.30 -9.38 -0.69
CA LEU A 213 19.04 -9.41 -1.42
C LEU A 213 19.24 -9.78 -2.90
N ASP A 214 20.20 -9.15 -3.58
CA ASP A 214 20.52 -9.37 -4.99
C ASP A 214 20.87 -10.83 -5.25
N SER A 215 21.78 -11.40 -4.45
CA SER A 215 22.18 -12.81 -4.57
C SER A 215 21.01 -13.78 -4.40
N ARG A 216 20.11 -13.51 -3.44
CA ARG A 216 18.93 -14.35 -3.20
C ARG A 216 17.90 -14.21 -4.30
N ILE A 217 17.66 -13.00 -4.81
CA ILE A 217 16.80 -12.77 -5.96
C ILE A 217 17.30 -13.50 -7.20
N GLN A 218 18.60 -13.43 -7.51
CA GLN A 218 19.18 -14.13 -8.66
C GLN A 218 18.92 -15.64 -8.59
N LYS A 219 19.16 -16.24 -7.42
CA LYS A 219 18.90 -17.66 -7.19
C LYS A 219 17.40 -17.97 -7.34
N PHE A 220 16.54 -17.20 -6.68
CA PHE A 220 15.09 -17.40 -6.69
C PHE A 220 14.49 -17.29 -8.10
N ASN A 221 14.92 -16.29 -8.88
CA ASN A 221 14.52 -16.13 -10.28
C ASN A 221 14.90 -17.35 -11.12
N GLY A 222 16.09 -17.91 -10.91
CA GLY A 222 16.55 -19.14 -11.57
C GLY A 222 15.70 -20.37 -11.21
N ASP A 223 15.34 -20.50 -9.94
CA ASP A 223 14.60 -21.67 -9.42
C ASP A 223 13.10 -21.63 -9.77
N HIS A 224 12.48 -20.43 -9.83
CA HIS A 224 11.03 -20.25 -9.95
C HIS A 224 10.58 -19.59 -11.27
N SER A 225 11.50 -19.27 -12.18
CA SER A 225 11.20 -18.52 -13.43
C SER A 225 10.47 -17.19 -13.19
N THR A 226 10.82 -16.50 -12.10
CA THR A 226 10.31 -15.17 -11.74
C THR A 226 11.21 -14.05 -12.26
N SER A 227 10.71 -12.82 -12.19
CA SER A 227 11.46 -11.60 -12.53
C SER A 227 11.43 -10.60 -11.38
N TYR A 228 11.99 -11.01 -10.24
CA TYR A 228 12.14 -10.15 -9.07
C TYR A 228 13.39 -9.28 -9.23
N ARG A 229 13.32 -8.04 -8.73
CA ARG A 229 14.36 -7.01 -8.88
C ARG A 229 14.54 -6.25 -7.57
N ALA A 230 15.72 -5.69 -7.36
CA ALA A 230 16.04 -4.86 -6.22
C ALA A 230 16.25 -3.39 -6.63
N LEU A 231 15.92 -2.48 -5.72
CA LEU A 231 16.23 -1.05 -5.82
C LEU A 231 17.03 -0.61 -4.57
N VAL A 232 18.03 0.23 -4.76
CA VAL A 232 18.80 0.77 -3.61
C VAL A 232 18.09 2.00 -3.07
N HIS A 233 17.65 1.96 -1.82
CA HIS A 233 16.94 3.10 -1.25
C HIS A 233 17.89 4.22 -0.78
N THR A 234 17.47 5.47 -0.89
CA THR A 234 18.20 6.60 -0.31
C THR A 234 17.81 6.79 1.15
N SER A 235 18.77 7.12 2.00
CA SER A 235 18.52 7.39 3.43
C SER A 235 18.38 8.89 3.75
N LEU A 236 18.73 9.77 2.79
CA LEU A 236 18.95 11.21 3.03
C LEU A 236 18.20 12.16 2.06
N ALA A 237 17.25 11.67 1.26
CA ALA A 237 16.54 12.46 0.23
C ALA A 237 15.84 13.74 0.72
N TYR A 238 15.50 13.82 2.01
CA TYR A 238 14.71 14.90 2.60
C TYR A 238 15.50 15.69 3.67
N GLN A 239 16.84 15.58 3.67
CA GLN A 239 17.69 16.27 4.64
C GLN A 239 18.30 17.55 4.07
N GLU A 240 19.36 17.45 3.27
CA GLU A 240 20.11 18.57 2.68
C GLU A 240 20.72 18.11 1.35
N ASP A 241 20.82 19.01 0.36
CA ASP A 241 21.39 18.71 -0.98
C ASP A 241 22.71 17.94 -0.93
N LYS A 242 23.66 18.43 -0.11
CA LYS A 242 24.99 17.83 0.02
C LYS A 242 24.95 16.42 0.60
N LYS A 243 24.00 16.15 1.49
CA LYS A 243 23.82 14.83 2.10
C LYS A 243 23.21 13.85 1.12
N LEU A 244 22.20 14.28 0.35
CA LEU A 244 21.63 13.46 -0.71
C LEU A 244 22.68 13.14 -1.79
N ALA A 245 23.41 14.15 -2.28
CA ALA A 245 24.46 13.94 -3.27
C ALA A 245 25.54 12.95 -2.80
N ALA A 246 25.94 13.03 -1.52
CA ALA A 246 26.90 12.09 -0.94
C ALA A 246 26.34 10.66 -0.80
N ASP A 247 25.04 10.52 -0.51
CA ASP A 247 24.38 9.22 -0.44
C ASP A 247 24.27 8.57 -1.82
N LEU A 248 23.81 9.33 -2.82
CA LEU A 248 23.74 8.90 -4.22
C LEU A 248 25.12 8.49 -4.76
N GLY A 249 26.17 9.22 -4.40
CA GLY A 249 27.55 8.85 -4.73
C GLY A 249 27.96 7.48 -4.18
N LYS A 250 27.60 7.17 -2.92
CA LYS A 250 27.87 5.85 -2.32
C LYS A 250 27.04 4.74 -2.95
N ILE A 251 25.82 5.04 -3.37
CA ILE A 251 24.96 4.09 -4.09
C ILE A 251 25.58 3.77 -5.45
N LEU A 252 26.02 4.79 -6.20
CA LEU A 252 26.68 4.57 -7.49
C LEU A 252 27.99 3.80 -7.35
N GLU A 253 28.78 4.06 -6.30
CA GLU A 253 29.98 3.28 -5.98
C GLU A 253 29.67 1.80 -5.76
N LEU A 254 28.60 1.51 -5.01
CA LEU A 254 28.12 0.13 -4.81
C LEU A 254 27.74 -0.53 -6.13
N LEU A 255 26.91 0.15 -6.95
CA LEU A 255 26.39 -0.40 -8.20
C LEU A 255 27.46 -0.56 -9.29
N SER A 256 28.49 0.28 -9.27
CA SER A 256 29.57 0.27 -10.26
C SER A 256 30.72 -0.68 -9.91
N ASN A 257 30.62 -1.43 -8.82
CA ASN A 257 31.67 -2.34 -8.37
C ASN A 257 31.75 -3.60 -9.26
N LYS A 258 32.70 -3.63 -10.18
CA LYS A 258 32.91 -4.75 -11.13
C LYS A 258 33.35 -6.05 -10.46
N ASP A 259 33.96 -6.01 -9.28
CA ASP A 259 34.38 -7.21 -8.55
C ASP A 259 33.21 -7.91 -7.85
N LYS A 260 32.10 -7.18 -7.65
CA LYS A 260 30.88 -7.66 -6.99
C LYS A 260 29.64 -7.17 -7.74
N PRO A 261 29.39 -7.68 -8.96
CA PRO A 261 28.26 -7.25 -9.77
C PRO A 261 26.94 -7.57 -9.06
N LEU A 262 25.96 -6.68 -9.23
CA LEU A 262 24.62 -6.76 -8.64
C LEU A 262 23.56 -6.77 -9.76
N PRO A 263 23.49 -7.85 -10.56
CA PRO A 263 22.67 -7.86 -11.78
C PRO A 263 21.16 -7.81 -11.51
N ALA A 264 20.68 -8.21 -10.34
CA ALA A 264 19.25 -8.10 -10.00
C ALA A 264 18.86 -6.70 -9.47
N THR A 265 19.84 -5.85 -9.19
CA THR A 265 19.65 -4.49 -8.68
C THR A 265 19.65 -3.49 -9.83
N ILE A 266 18.50 -2.88 -10.10
CA ILE A 266 18.24 -2.21 -11.38
C ILE A 266 18.04 -0.70 -11.29
N GLY A 267 18.27 -0.11 -10.13
CA GLY A 267 17.99 1.30 -9.94
C GLY A 267 18.01 1.76 -8.49
N ILE A 268 17.42 2.94 -8.31
CA ILE A 268 17.35 3.64 -7.03
C ILE A 268 15.90 3.89 -6.63
N ASP A 269 15.71 3.93 -5.32
CA ASP A 269 14.45 4.27 -4.67
C ASP A 269 14.65 5.50 -3.77
N LEU A 270 14.01 6.62 -4.10
CA LEU A 270 14.12 7.87 -3.34
C LEU A 270 13.22 7.82 -2.11
N LEU A 271 13.57 6.99 -1.13
CA LEU A 271 12.83 6.85 0.13
C LEU A 271 13.01 8.09 1.03
N GLY A 272 11.94 8.49 1.73
CA GLY A 272 12.06 9.30 2.93
C GLY A 272 10.79 9.98 3.40
N VAL A 273 10.94 11.09 4.15
CA VAL A 273 9.83 11.66 4.94
C VAL A 273 8.93 12.49 4.05
N GLU A 274 7.90 11.89 3.46
CA GLU A 274 7.07 12.55 2.45
C GLU A 274 6.15 13.65 2.99
N ASN A 275 6.26 14.01 4.27
CA ASN A 275 5.75 15.29 4.76
C ASN A 275 6.71 16.47 4.53
N ARG A 276 7.83 16.24 3.82
CA ARG A 276 8.80 17.23 3.35
C ARG A 276 8.94 17.09 1.83
N VAL A 277 9.38 18.17 1.20
CA VAL A 277 9.76 18.16 -0.22
C VAL A 277 11.17 17.59 -0.33
N ALA A 278 11.36 16.62 -1.21
CA ALA A 278 12.69 16.09 -1.52
C ALA A 278 13.48 17.06 -2.40
N TYR A 279 14.81 16.92 -2.40
CA TYR A 279 15.69 17.75 -3.21
C TYR A 279 15.81 17.23 -4.65
N TYR A 280 14.72 17.33 -5.42
CA TYR A 280 14.61 16.78 -6.78
C TYR A 280 15.66 17.35 -7.75
N GLY A 281 15.99 18.63 -7.66
CA GLY A 281 17.05 19.23 -8.49
C GLY A 281 18.40 18.54 -8.29
N THR A 282 18.79 18.23 -7.05
CA THR A 282 20.02 17.48 -6.76
C THR A 282 20.00 16.07 -7.33
N LEU A 283 18.84 15.39 -7.30
CA LEU A 283 18.68 14.09 -7.94
C LEU A 283 18.88 14.20 -9.46
N PHE A 284 18.25 15.18 -10.11
CA PHE A 284 18.31 15.37 -11.55
C PHE A 284 19.72 15.74 -12.03
N GLU A 285 20.38 16.67 -11.35
CA GLU A 285 21.79 17.00 -11.57
C GLU A 285 22.70 15.78 -11.42
N PHE A 286 22.46 14.94 -10.41
CA PHE A 286 23.21 13.71 -10.21
C PHE A 286 23.02 12.73 -11.37
N LEU A 287 21.78 12.52 -11.83
CA LEU A 287 21.49 11.61 -12.94
C LEU A 287 22.15 12.12 -14.24
N GLN A 288 21.97 13.38 -14.60
CA GLN A 288 22.60 13.93 -15.81
C GLN A 288 24.13 13.87 -15.75
N LYS A 289 24.74 14.24 -14.62
CA LYS A 289 26.20 14.23 -14.46
C LYS A 289 26.80 12.82 -14.57
N ASN A 290 26.07 11.80 -14.14
CA ASN A 290 26.55 10.41 -14.09
C ASN A 290 25.94 9.52 -15.17
N GLU A 291 25.27 10.09 -16.18
CA GLU A 291 24.66 9.34 -17.29
C GLU A 291 25.64 8.35 -17.92
N PRO A 292 26.90 8.69 -18.26
CA PRO A 292 27.79 7.72 -18.90
C PRO A 292 28.12 6.52 -18.00
N ALA A 293 28.22 6.76 -16.68
CA ALA A 293 28.47 5.70 -15.72
C ALA A 293 27.23 4.81 -15.57
N ILE A 294 26.04 5.40 -15.46
CA ILE A 294 24.77 4.68 -15.30
C ILE A 294 24.43 3.90 -16.56
N SER A 295 24.59 4.48 -17.75
CA SER A 295 24.41 3.80 -19.04
C SER A 295 25.31 2.57 -19.17
N SER A 296 26.54 2.61 -18.61
CA SER A 296 27.42 1.44 -18.59
C SER A 296 26.95 0.30 -17.66
N LEU A 297 26.08 0.60 -16.69
CA LEU A 297 25.50 -0.39 -15.78
C LEU A 297 24.36 -1.18 -16.42
N VAL A 298 23.55 -0.54 -17.27
CA VAL A 298 22.35 -1.13 -17.87
C VAL A 298 22.66 -2.48 -18.56
N GLY A 299 23.74 -2.55 -19.33
CA GLY A 299 24.14 -3.80 -20.01
C GLY A 299 24.57 -4.95 -19.07
N GLY A 300 24.83 -4.68 -17.79
CA GLY A 300 25.16 -5.69 -16.77
C GLY A 300 24.01 -6.00 -15.80
N MET A 301 22.93 -5.23 -15.85
CA MET A 301 21.74 -5.41 -15.04
C MET A 301 20.74 -6.33 -15.76
N GLN A 302 19.83 -6.93 -15.00
CA GLN A 302 18.68 -7.67 -15.51
C GLN A 302 17.52 -6.72 -15.84
N SER A 303 17.84 -5.56 -16.41
CA SER A 303 16.91 -4.54 -16.83
C SER A 303 17.44 -3.79 -18.05
N ASP A 304 16.56 -3.44 -18.97
CA ASP A 304 16.87 -2.64 -20.15
C ASP A 304 17.02 -1.14 -19.79
N HIS A 305 16.63 -0.75 -18.57
CA HIS A 305 16.71 0.62 -18.07
C HIS A 305 17.16 0.68 -16.61
N PHE A 306 17.69 1.83 -16.21
CA PHE A 306 17.94 2.22 -14.84
C PHE A 306 16.68 2.86 -14.23
N ILE A 307 16.08 2.19 -13.25
CA ILE A 307 14.83 2.66 -12.63
C ILE A 307 15.13 3.76 -11.61
N VAL A 308 14.38 4.85 -11.68
CA VAL A 308 14.34 5.92 -10.68
C VAL A 308 12.94 5.94 -10.09
N HIS A 309 12.77 5.28 -8.94
CA HIS A 309 11.53 5.31 -8.19
C HIS A 309 11.56 6.48 -7.21
N VAL A 310 10.49 7.27 -7.19
CA VAL A 310 10.32 8.44 -6.31
C VAL A 310 9.05 8.26 -5.50
N HIS A 311 9.22 8.10 -4.20
CA HIS A 311 8.15 8.14 -3.21
C HIS A 311 7.41 9.50 -3.24
N ASN A 312 6.08 9.45 -3.33
CA ASN A 312 5.25 10.66 -3.40
C ASN A 312 3.83 10.45 -2.83
N GLY A 313 3.43 11.25 -1.85
CA GLY A 313 2.07 11.23 -1.27
C GLY A 313 1.87 10.48 0.05
N GLU A 314 2.87 9.78 0.59
CA GLU A 314 2.82 9.06 1.87
C GLU A 314 3.15 9.95 3.08
N GLY A 315 2.22 10.81 3.49
CA GLY A 315 2.52 11.65 4.64
C GLY A 315 1.36 12.28 5.35
N ALA A 316 0.78 11.57 6.34
CA ALA A 316 0.06 12.25 7.44
C ALA A 316 1.00 12.77 8.56
N SER A 317 2.31 12.72 8.32
CA SER A 317 3.39 12.71 9.35
C SER A 317 3.69 14.07 10.02
N ALA A 318 4.15 13.96 11.27
CA ALA A 318 4.87 14.94 12.12
C ALA A 318 4.17 16.26 12.50
N ALA A 319 2.84 16.28 12.57
CA ALA A 319 2.17 17.32 13.36
C ALA A 319 2.23 16.94 14.84
N ALA A 320 2.42 17.93 15.73
CA ALA A 320 2.59 17.67 17.15
C ALA A 320 1.34 17.01 17.81
N ASP A 321 0.18 16.99 17.15
CA ASP A 321 -1.05 16.29 17.57
C ASP A 321 -1.33 14.95 16.88
N HIS A 322 -0.42 14.43 16.04
CA HIS A 322 -0.48 13.10 15.43
C HIS A 322 0.54 12.15 16.05
N ARG A 323 0.31 11.79 17.31
CA ARG A 323 1.28 11.04 18.12
C ARG A 323 0.61 10.04 19.05
N SER A 324 1.38 9.40 19.92
CA SER A 324 0.82 8.62 21.03
C SER A 324 0.16 9.52 22.08
N LEU A 325 -0.70 8.96 22.94
CA LEU A 325 -1.31 9.74 24.03
C LEU A 325 -0.24 10.28 24.99
N ILE A 326 0.76 9.44 25.31
CA ILE A 326 1.88 9.81 26.18
C ILE A 326 2.73 10.90 25.54
N GLY A 327 3.10 10.75 24.27
CA GLY A 327 3.91 11.75 23.59
C GLY A 327 3.15 13.04 23.34
N TYR A 328 1.85 12.98 23.08
CA TYR A 328 0.98 14.16 23.06
C TYR A 328 1.05 14.93 24.39
N TYR A 329 0.97 14.22 25.52
CA TYR A 329 1.14 14.87 26.83
C TYR A 329 2.57 15.42 27.03
N MET A 330 3.60 14.72 26.58
CA MET A 330 4.99 15.24 26.65
C MET A 330 5.19 16.51 25.83
N ALA A 331 4.43 16.69 24.75
CA ALA A 331 4.49 17.87 23.88
C ALA A 331 3.70 19.06 24.42
N TYR A 332 2.50 18.81 24.96
CA TYR A 332 1.51 19.85 25.25
C TYR A 332 1.03 19.91 26.70
N GLY A 333 1.42 18.94 27.52
CA GLY A 333 1.20 19.00 28.96
C GLY A 333 1.96 20.17 29.56
N GLN A 334 1.43 20.75 30.65
CA GLN A 334 2.12 21.83 31.36
C GLN A 334 3.44 21.38 32.00
N ARG A 335 3.59 20.06 32.21
CA ARG A 335 4.74 19.42 32.84
C ARG A 335 4.99 18.08 32.16
N VAL A 336 6.22 17.59 32.27
CA VAL A 336 6.55 16.21 31.91
C VAL A 336 5.69 15.21 32.70
N PRO A 337 5.35 14.04 32.13
CA PRO A 337 4.58 13.01 32.83
C PRO A 337 5.21 12.65 34.18
N ASP A 338 4.46 12.84 35.27
CA ASP A 338 4.85 12.44 36.62
C ASP A 338 4.18 11.12 37.03
N ALA A 339 4.40 10.67 38.27
CA ALA A 339 3.78 9.45 38.78
C ALA A 339 2.24 9.49 38.73
N SER A 340 1.63 10.66 38.96
CA SER A 340 0.17 10.81 38.93
C SER A 340 -0.40 10.66 37.52
N PHE A 341 0.37 11.05 36.49
CA PHE A 341 0.01 10.80 35.10
C PHE A 341 -0.04 9.30 34.80
N TYR A 342 1.00 8.53 35.17
CA TYR A 342 1.04 7.09 34.89
C TYR A 342 0.00 6.31 35.68
N GLN A 343 -0.32 6.73 36.91
CA GLN A 343 -1.47 6.22 37.66
C GLN A 343 -2.80 6.46 36.93
N ALA A 344 -3.03 7.68 36.44
CA ALA A 344 -4.23 8.02 35.67
C ALA A 344 -4.30 7.22 34.36
N MET A 345 -3.17 7.04 33.68
CA MET A 345 -3.06 6.25 32.45
C MET A 345 -3.33 4.76 32.69
N ALA A 346 -2.78 4.17 33.76
CA ALA A 346 -3.04 2.78 34.15
C ALA A 346 -4.52 2.55 34.46
N ALA A 347 -5.13 3.45 35.24
CA ALA A 347 -6.55 3.41 35.54
C ALA A 347 -7.42 3.58 34.28
N TYR A 348 -7.01 4.44 33.35
CA TYR A 348 -7.66 4.64 32.05
C TYR A 348 -7.63 3.37 31.20
N ILE A 349 -6.46 2.73 31.08
CA ILE A 349 -6.28 1.47 30.36
C ILE A 349 -7.20 0.38 30.93
N ARG A 350 -7.26 0.27 32.26
CA ARG A 350 -8.13 -0.70 32.96
C ARG A 350 -9.60 -0.48 32.61
N ARG A 351 -10.09 0.76 32.70
CA ARG A 351 -11.49 1.09 32.37
C ARG A 351 -11.83 0.76 30.93
N CYS A 352 -10.95 1.12 29.98
CA CYS A 352 -11.16 0.83 28.57
C CYS A 352 -11.16 -0.68 28.28
N ALA A 353 -10.31 -1.46 28.95
CA ALA A 353 -10.31 -2.91 28.81
C ALA A 353 -11.59 -3.56 29.34
N VAL A 354 -12.17 -3.04 30.43
CA VAL A 354 -13.48 -3.48 30.94
C VAL A 354 -14.59 -3.13 29.94
N ALA A 355 -14.63 -1.88 29.47
CA ALA A 355 -15.63 -1.43 28.49
C ALA A 355 -15.57 -2.24 27.18
N ALA A 356 -14.37 -2.56 26.69
CA ALA A 356 -14.19 -3.37 25.48
C ALA A 356 -14.79 -4.77 25.66
N ARG A 357 -14.59 -5.39 26.84
CA ARG A 357 -15.16 -6.69 27.17
C ARG A 357 -16.69 -6.65 27.30
N GLU A 358 -17.23 -5.58 27.88
CA GLU A 358 -18.69 -5.37 27.98
C GLU A 358 -19.31 -5.23 26.59
N ARG A 359 -18.74 -4.39 25.71
CA ARG A 359 -19.20 -4.26 24.31
C ARG A 359 -19.12 -5.57 23.55
N GLN A 360 -18.08 -6.37 23.78
CA GLN A 360 -17.99 -7.70 23.18
C GLN A 360 -19.21 -8.58 23.55
N SER A 361 -19.70 -8.47 24.79
CA SER A 361 -20.85 -9.24 25.25
C SER A 361 -22.18 -8.79 24.65
N THR A 362 -22.31 -7.50 24.31
CA THR A 362 -23.55 -6.92 23.75
C THR A 362 -23.56 -6.86 22.22
N GLU A 363 -22.39 -6.80 21.57
CA GLU A 363 -22.22 -6.68 20.10
C GLU A 363 -21.50 -7.91 19.50
N GLY A 364 -21.65 -9.08 20.13
CA GLY A 364 -21.02 -10.33 19.67
C GLY A 364 -21.54 -10.81 18.29
N HIS A 365 -22.74 -10.37 17.89
CA HIS A 365 -23.34 -10.70 16.60
C HIS A 365 -22.89 -9.74 15.50
N GLY A 366 -22.47 -10.30 14.36
CA GLY A 366 -22.17 -9.56 13.15
C GLY A 366 -23.18 -9.84 12.04
N SER A 367 -23.08 -9.11 10.93
CA SER A 367 -23.73 -9.46 9.68
C SER A 367 -22.77 -10.20 8.75
N ARG A 368 -23.25 -10.70 7.61
CA ARG A 368 -22.36 -11.26 6.57
C ARG A 368 -21.31 -10.24 6.09
N GLY A 369 -21.66 -8.95 6.06
CA GLY A 369 -20.76 -7.86 5.65
C GLY A 369 -19.98 -7.20 6.79
N ALA A 370 -20.26 -7.52 8.05
CA ALA A 370 -19.57 -6.95 9.21
C ALA A 370 -19.41 -8.02 10.30
N ALA A 371 -18.22 -8.64 10.36
CA ALA A 371 -17.90 -9.63 11.40
C ALA A 371 -18.17 -9.12 12.83
N GLY A 372 -18.78 -9.98 13.65
CA GLY A 372 -19.06 -9.68 15.05
C GLY A 372 -17.81 -9.69 15.94
N LEU A 373 -17.94 -9.18 17.16
CA LEU A 373 -16.84 -9.04 18.11
C LEU A 373 -16.52 -10.37 18.81
N ARG A 374 -15.74 -11.25 18.16
CA ARG A 374 -15.46 -12.61 18.69
C ARG A 374 -14.10 -12.80 19.38
N ARG A 375 -13.15 -11.86 19.28
CA ARG A 375 -11.80 -12.01 19.87
C ARG A 375 -11.69 -11.28 21.21
N THR A 376 -10.93 -11.84 22.16
CA THR A 376 -10.82 -11.37 23.56
C THR A 376 -10.47 -9.90 23.73
N PHE A 377 -9.67 -9.33 22.82
CA PHE A 377 -9.24 -7.91 22.86
C PHE A 377 -9.81 -7.08 21.70
N SER A 378 -10.85 -7.58 21.02
CA SER A 378 -11.56 -6.81 19.99
C SER A 378 -12.03 -5.46 20.54
N ARG A 379 -11.85 -4.40 19.76
CA ARG A 379 -12.20 -3.00 20.10
C ARG A 379 -11.48 -2.37 21.29
N LEU A 380 -10.50 -3.02 21.93
CA LEU A 380 -9.70 -2.38 22.99
C LEU A 380 -9.13 -1.03 22.55
N PHE A 381 -8.58 -0.94 21.35
CA PHE A 381 -8.03 0.32 20.82
C PHE A 381 -9.13 1.33 20.47
N ASP A 382 -10.32 0.87 20.08
CA ASP A 382 -11.45 1.78 19.87
C ASP A 382 -11.90 2.38 21.20
N GLU A 383 -11.90 1.62 22.29
CA GLU A 383 -12.15 2.18 23.63
C GLU A 383 -11.07 3.16 24.07
N LEU A 384 -9.80 2.81 23.88
CA LEU A 384 -8.66 3.63 24.31
C LEU A 384 -8.51 4.93 23.55
N PHE A 385 -8.88 4.97 22.26
CA PHE A 385 -8.46 6.05 21.37
C PHE A 385 -9.60 6.73 20.61
N LEU A 386 -10.82 6.17 20.64
CA LEU A 386 -11.97 6.71 19.91
C LEU A 386 -13.18 6.95 20.80
N SER A 387 -13.60 5.95 21.56
CA SER A 387 -14.84 5.98 22.34
C SER A 387 -14.68 6.62 23.71
N ASN A 388 -13.47 6.65 24.25
CA ASN A 388 -13.15 7.30 25.51
C ASN A 388 -11.97 8.25 25.31
N SER A 389 -11.73 9.06 26.34
CA SER A 389 -10.62 10.00 26.36
C SER A 389 -10.02 10.11 27.76
N LEU A 390 -8.78 10.58 27.81
CA LEU A 390 -8.07 10.90 29.04
C LEU A 390 -7.76 12.40 29.05
N THR A 391 -8.19 13.07 30.11
CA THR A 391 -7.77 14.45 30.41
C THR A 391 -6.96 14.43 31.69
N HIS A 392 -5.74 14.98 31.66
CA HIS A 392 -4.87 15.06 32.82
C HIS A 392 -4.28 16.47 32.95
N GLN A 393 -4.40 17.08 34.13
CA GLN A 393 -3.95 18.46 34.41
C GLN A 393 -4.41 19.48 33.35
N GLY A 394 -5.66 19.36 32.88
CA GLY A 394 -6.24 20.25 31.85
C GLY A 394 -5.80 19.93 30.41
N CYS A 395 -4.89 18.98 30.19
CA CYS A 395 -4.51 18.51 28.86
C CYS A 395 -5.40 17.34 28.44
N HIS A 396 -6.21 17.54 27.41
CA HIS A 396 -7.00 16.46 26.79
C HIS A 396 -6.13 15.73 25.77
N LEU A 397 -5.82 14.46 26.05
CA LEU A 397 -4.90 13.67 25.23
C LEU A 397 -5.53 13.25 23.91
N ARG A 398 -4.74 13.29 22.84
CA ARG A 398 -5.17 12.88 21.51
C ARG A 398 -4.19 11.87 20.94
N ARG A 399 -4.72 10.83 20.30
CA ARG A 399 -3.96 9.78 19.62
C ARG A 399 -4.02 10.02 18.12
N PHE A 400 -2.95 9.66 17.42
CA PHE A 400 -2.97 9.46 15.98
C PHE A 400 -4.18 8.60 15.55
N ASP A 401 -5.01 9.15 14.67
CA ASP A 401 -6.09 8.43 13.99
C ASP A 401 -5.95 8.68 12.48
N ILE A 402 -5.63 7.63 11.73
CA ILE A 402 -5.49 7.71 10.27
C ILE A 402 -6.77 8.20 9.57
N ASN A 403 -7.94 7.97 10.15
CA ASN A 403 -9.25 8.39 9.63
C ASN A 403 -9.70 9.74 10.22
N GLY A 404 -8.85 10.44 10.97
CA GLY A 404 -9.15 11.78 11.44
C GLY A 404 -9.18 12.78 10.28
N GLU A 405 -10.06 13.78 10.39
CA GLU A 405 -10.13 14.88 9.41
C GLU A 405 -8.77 15.55 9.18
N ARG A 406 -8.00 15.72 10.26
CA ARG A 406 -6.65 16.29 10.20
C ARG A 406 -5.66 15.39 9.46
N SER A 407 -5.71 14.07 9.65
CA SER A 407 -4.89 13.09 8.90
C SER A 407 -5.12 13.19 7.41
N ARG A 408 -6.39 13.24 6.99
CA ARG A 408 -6.75 13.42 5.58
C ARG A 408 -6.26 14.75 5.04
N ALA A 409 -6.48 15.85 5.76
CA ALA A 409 -6.07 17.19 5.33
C ALA A 409 -4.54 17.31 5.19
N LEU A 410 -3.77 16.75 6.13
CA LEU A 410 -2.31 16.76 6.08
C LEU A 410 -1.78 15.88 4.95
N ALA A 411 -2.33 14.68 4.77
CA ALA A 411 -1.95 13.81 3.66
C ALA A 411 -2.21 14.49 2.31
N ALA A 412 -3.39 15.08 2.11
CA ALA A 412 -3.71 15.82 0.90
C ALA A 412 -2.78 17.03 0.68
N TYR A 413 -2.51 17.81 1.73
CA TYR A 413 -1.60 18.97 1.64
C TYR A 413 -0.17 18.56 1.28
N ASN A 414 0.38 17.55 1.95
CA ASN A 414 1.74 17.08 1.72
C ASN A 414 1.89 16.46 0.33
N GLY A 415 0.94 15.61 -0.08
CA GLY A 415 0.87 15.08 -1.44
C GLY A 415 0.88 16.21 -2.48
N LYS A 416 0.00 17.21 -2.32
CA LYS A 416 -0.05 18.36 -3.24
C LYS A 416 1.30 19.06 -3.36
N ARG A 417 1.90 19.36 -2.22
CA ARG A 417 3.13 20.15 -2.17
C ARG A 417 4.30 19.41 -2.80
N ASN A 418 4.41 18.10 -2.56
CA ASN A 418 5.49 17.30 -3.13
C ASN A 418 5.35 17.17 -4.65
N VAL A 419 4.13 16.93 -5.14
CA VAL A 419 3.85 16.85 -6.59
C VAL A 419 4.15 18.17 -7.29
N MET A 420 3.74 19.29 -6.70
CA MET A 420 4.04 20.60 -7.28
C MET A 420 5.54 20.88 -7.28
N ALA A 421 6.25 20.56 -6.21
CA ALA A 421 7.70 20.71 -6.19
C ALA A 421 8.41 19.81 -7.20
N LEU A 422 7.94 18.58 -7.40
CA LEU A 422 8.45 17.68 -8.43
C LEU A 422 8.18 18.25 -9.83
N SER A 423 6.96 18.74 -10.07
CA SER A 423 6.58 19.37 -11.34
C SER A 423 7.41 20.62 -11.64
N GLU A 424 7.61 21.50 -10.66
CA GLU A 424 8.47 22.67 -10.77
C GLU A 424 9.92 22.29 -11.07
N ALA A 425 10.43 21.23 -10.45
CA ALA A 425 11.77 20.72 -10.73
C ALA A 425 11.88 20.11 -12.12
N LEU A 426 10.88 19.37 -12.59
CA LEU A 426 10.84 18.79 -13.94
C LEU A 426 10.80 19.86 -15.04
N ASP A 427 10.07 20.95 -14.81
CA ASP A 427 9.95 22.07 -15.76
C ASP A 427 11.15 23.03 -15.73
N ALA A 428 12.03 22.92 -14.72
CA ALA A 428 13.19 23.79 -14.61
C ALA A 428 14.22 23.49 -15.72
N PRO A 429 15.00 24.50 -16.18
CA PRO A 429 16.04 24.30 -17.19
C PRO A 429 17.07 23.27 -16.72
N SER A 430 17.44 22.32 -17.59
CA SER A 430 18.43 21.27 -17.28
C SER A 430 19.88 21.71 -17.48
N GLY A 431 20.10 22.94 -17.95
CA GLY A 431 21.40 23.43 -18.40
C GLY A 431 21.77 23.00 -19.83
N VAL A 432 20.94 22.18 -20.48
CA VAL A 432 20.96 21.95 -21.93
C VAL A 432 20.10 23.03 -22.60
N ASP A 433 20.60 23.64 -23.68
CA ASP A 433 19.95 24.82 -24.28
C ASP A 433 18.55 24.48 -24.81
N GLY A 434 17.54 25.18 -24.30
CA GLY A 434 16.14 25.00 -24.67
C GLY A 434 15.42 23.79 -24.05
N GLU A 435 16.07 22.99 -23.20
CA GLU A 435 15.48 21.78 -22.61
C GLU A 435 15.19 21.92 -21.11
N THR A 436 14.09 21.30 -20.68
CA THR A 436 13.75 21.11 -19.28
C THR A 436 14.39 19.82 -18.73
N TRP A 437 14.37 19.64 -17.40
CA TRP A 437 14.79 18.38 -16.79
C TRP A 437 13.96 17.18 -17.28
N TYR A 438 12.66 17.38 -17.50
CA TYR A 438 11.81 16.36 -18.09
C TYR A 438 12.31 15.93 -19.47
N ASP A 439 12.57 16.89 -20.36
CA ASP A 439 13.03 16.59 -21.72
C ASP A 439 14.36 15.84 -21.72
N THR A 440 15.33 16.32 -20.94
CA THR A 440 16.67 15.73 -20.88
C THR A 440 16.67 14.33 -20.26
N LEU A 441 15.91 14.10 -19.18
CA LEU A 441 15.95 12.84 -18.43
C LEU A 441 15.04 11.74 -19.01
N THR A 442 14.14 12.09 -19.94
CA THR A 442 13.17 11.15 -20.53
C THR A 442 13.34 10.97 -22.03
N THR A 443 14.51 11.32 -22.56
CA THR A 443 14.88 11.06 -23.95
C THR A 443 14.70 9.57 -24.30
N PRO A 444 14.18 9.24 -25.50
CA PRO A 444 13.90 7.84 -25.88
C PRO A 444 15.11 6.90 -25.82
N ASP A 445 16.31 7.42 -26.08
CA ASP A 445 17.58 6.67 -26.03
C ASP A 445 18.28 6.77 -24.66
N GLY A 446 17.66 7.43 -23.69
CA GLY A 446 18.18 7.62 -22.35
C GLY A 446 18.12 6.34 -21.51
N PRO A 447 19.00 6.19 -20.50
CA PRO A 447 19.03 4.99 -19.67
C PRO A 447 17.92 4.95 -18.61
N TYR A 448 17.11 6.00 -18.44
CA TYR A 448 16.27 6.17 -17.25
C TYR A 448 14.79 5.83 -17.48
N VAL A 449 14.16 5.26 -16.46
CA VAL A 449 12.70 5.19 -16.34
C VAL A 449 12.26 5.73 -14.99
N PHE A 450 11.32 6.67 -15.00
CA PHE A 450 10.79 7.31 -13.79
C PHE A 450 9.46 6.71 -13.35
N ARG A 451 9.35 6.45 -12.05
CA ARG A 451 8.14 5.94 -11.39
C ARG A 451 7.85 6.75 -10.15
N LEU A 452 6.57 7.10 -9.96
CA LEU A 452 6.12 7.82 -8.77
C LEU A 452 5.26 6.91 -7.88
N GLY A 453 5.62 6.79 -6.61
CA GLY A 453 4.78 6.17 -5.59
C GLY A 453 3.54 7.00 -5.29
N HIS A 454 2.50 6.36 -4.72
CA HIS A 454 1.33 6.84 -3.96
C HIS A 454 0.58 8.16 -4.30
N ASP A 455 0.86 8.79 -5.43
CA ASP A 455 0.30 10.10 -5.77
C ASP A 455 -1.11 10.03 -6.39
N TYR A 456 -2.04 9.28 -5.80
CA TYR A 456 -3.34 9.08 -6.45
C TYR A 456 -4.16 10.36 -6.61
N TYR A 457 -4.00 11.36 -5.73
CA TYR A 457 -4.71 12.63 -5.84
C TYR A 457 -4.30 13.47 -7.06
N TYR A 458 -3.05 13.35 -7.51
CA TYR A 458 -2.51 14.19 -8.59
C TYR A 458 -2.01 13.39 -9.81
N ARG A 459 -2.19 12.06 -9.79
CA ARG A 459 -1.92 11.14 -10.91
C ARG A 459 -2.42 11.64 -12.24
N SER A 460 -3.68 12.07 -12.34
CA SER A 460 -4.24 12.55 -13.61
C SER A 460 -3.52 13.79 -14.13
N TYR A 461 -3.19 14.73 -13.23
CA TYR A 461 -2.40 15.92 -13.58
C TYR A 461 -1.00 15.53 -14.07
N MET A 462 -0.30 14.68 -13.30
CA MET A 462 1.05 14.26 -13.63
C MET A 462 1.10 13.42 -14.91
N ALA A 463 0.16 12.50 -15.13
CA ALA A 463 0.07 11.68 -16.33
C ALA A 463 -0.23 12.52 -17.58
N GLN A 464 -1.06 13.56 -17.46
CA GLN A 464 -1.39 14.45 -18.57
C GLN A 464 -0.20 15.34 -18.94
N LYS A 465 0.54 15.84 -17.94
CA LYS A 465 1.66 16.76 -18.16
C LYS A 465 2.98 16.03 -18.52
N TYR A 466 3.20 14.85 -17.95
CA TYR A 466 4.44 14.06 -18.07
C TYR A 466 4.13 12.62 -18.52
N PRO A 467 3.76 12.41 -19.80
CA PRO A 467 3.19 11.16 -20.28
C PRO A 467 4.11 9.93 -20.18
N VAL A 468 5.43 10.09 -20.08
CA VAL A 468 6.38 8.97 -19.93
C VAL A 468 6.59 8.55 -18.47
N ILE A 469 6.14 9.36 -17.50
CA ILE A 469 6.20 9.03 -16.07
C ILE A 469 5.00 8.15 -15.70
N ALA A 470 5.27 7.10 -14.94
CA ALA A 470 4.27 6.14 -14.48
C ALA A 470 4.14 6.13 -12.95
N PHE A 471 3.12 5.42 -12.46
CA PHE A 471 2.71 5.47 -11.06
C PHE A 471 2.43 4.09 -10.49
N ASP A 472 2.74 3.94 -9.21
CA ASP A 472 2.41 2.74 -8.46
C ASP A 472 1.10 2.98 -7.72
N THR A 473 0.06 2.25 -8.13
CA THR A 473 -1.31 2.42 -7.65
C THR A 473 -1.61 1.48 -6.50
N ASN A 474 -1.70 2.06 -5.31
CA ASN A 474 -2.26 1.41 -4.14
C ASN A 474 -3.71 1.89 -3.93
N LEU A 475 -4.68 0.97 -4.01
CA LEU A 475 -6.07 1.23 -3.58
C LEU A 475 -6.24 1.06 -2.07
N GLY A 476 -5.13 0.85 -1.37
CA GLY A 476 -4.95 0.30 -0.04
C GLY A 476 -5.97 0.65 1.03
N SER A 477 -5.97 -0.20 2.06
CA SER A 477 -6.84 0.00 3.21
C SER A 477 -6.40 1.17 4.11
N ASN A 478 -5.25 1.80 3.88
CA ASN A 478 -4.74 2.88 4.73
C ASN A 478 -5.02 4.27 4.14
N ALA A 479 -5.52 5.17 4.99
CA ALA A 479 -6.04 6.46 4.54
C ALA A 479 -4.99 7.44 4.00
N ILE A 480 -3.72 7.10 4.13
CA ILE A 480 -2.57 7.93 3.75
C ILE A 480 -2.10 7.59 2.33
N THR A 481 -2.14 6.31 1.95
CA THR A 481 -1.50 5.79 0.73
C THR A 481 -2.49 5.29 -0.32
N GLY A 482 -3.80 5.26 0.00
CA GLY A 482 -4.83 4.76 -0.93
C GLY A 482 -6.24 5.31 -0.69
N ALA A 483 -7.21 4.71 -1.39
CA ALA A 483 -8.64 5.08 -1.43
C ALA A 483 -9.30 5.17 -0.04
N ALA A 484 -8.72 4.56 0.98
CA ALA A 484 -9.16 4.72 2.35
C ALA A 484 -9.12 6.17 2.87
N GLY A 485 -8.35 7.05 2.23
CA GLY A 485 -8.29 8.48 2.56
C GLY A 485 -9.62 9.20 2.32
N LEU A 486 -10.52 8.58 1.55
CA LEU A 486 -11.80 9.17 1.16
C LEU A 486 -12.92 8.89 2.17
N PHE A 487 -12.70 8.02 3.16
CA PHE A 487 -13.72 7.77 4.19
C PHE A 487 -13.75 8.89 5.23
N GLY A 488 -14.93 9.50 5.42
CA GLY A 488 -15.12 10.61 6.36
C GLY A 488 -15.01 10.25 7.84
N SER A 489 -15.12 8.96 8.19
CA SER A 489 -15.02 8.47 9.58
C SER A 489 -14.54 7.00 9.64
N GLY A 490 -14.05 6.59 10.81
CA GLY A 490 -13.69 5.20 11.07
C GLY A 490 -14.87 4.22 10.96
N GLU A 491 -16.08 4.67 11.32
CA GLU A 491 -17.32 3.92 11.18
C GLU A 491 -17.69 3.72 9.71
N ALA A 492 -17.61 4.77 8.88
CA ALA A 492 -17.82 4.67 7.43
C ALA A 492 -16.83 3.68 6.81
N TYR A 493 -15.57 3.79 7.20
CA TYR A 493 -14.51 2.86 6.79
C TYR A 493 -14.79 1.40 7.21
N ARG A 494 -15.36 1.16 8.41
CA ARG A 494 -15.74 -0.19 8.87
C ARG A 494 -16.98 -0.74 8.18
N ILE A 495 -17.94 0.11 7.80
CA ILE A 495 -19.17 -0.30 7.09
C ILE A 495 -18.81 -0.77 5.67
N ASN A 496 -17.88 -0.08 5.02
CA ASN A 496 -17.43 -0.33 3.66
C ASN A 496 -16.46 -1.53 3.53
N LYS A 497 -16.73 -2.62 4.26
CA LYS A 497 -15.94 -3.86 4.19
C LYS A 497 -15.94 -4.49 2.81
N GLY A 498 -16.99 -4.35 2.00
CA GLY A 498 -17.00 -4.88 0.65
C GLY A 498 -15.86 -4.29 -0.19
N PHE A 499 -15.54 -3.02 0.02
CA PHE A 499 -14.43 -2.37 -0.67
C PHE A 499 -13.12 -2.81 -0.04
N ARG A 500 -13.00 -2.71 1.29
CA ARG A 500 -11.74 -3.02 2.00
C ARG A 500 -11.35 -4.50 2.02
N HIS A 501 -12.29 -5.42 2.14
CA HIS A 501 -12.04 -6.85 2.38
C HIS A 501 -12.68 -7.74 1.32
N LEU A 502 -13.27 -7.14 0.28
CA LEU A 502 -13.91 -7.81 -0.85
C LEU A 502 -15.13 -8.68 -0.52
N ASP A 503 -15.58 -8.72 0.73
CA ASP A 503 -16.76 -9.46 1.12
C ASP A 503 -17.64 -8.57 2.00
N GLY A 504 -18.83 -8.23 1.51
CA GLY A 504 -19.78 -7.37 2.22
C GLY A 504 -20.47 -6.34 1.34
N TYR A 505 -20.64 -5.13 1.88
CA TYR A 505 -21.32 -4.01 1.23
C TYR A 505 -20.37 -2.83 1.04
N ILE A 506 -20.66 -2.02 0.02
CA ILE A 506 -19.95 -0.79 -0.36
C ILE A 506 -20.99 0.28 -0.63
N ASP A 507 -20.86 1.45 -0.02
CA ASP A 507 -21.70 2.60 -0.34
C ASP A 507 -21.35 3.10 -1.75
N THR A 508 -22.37 3.40 -2.57
CA THR A 508 -22.13 3.88 -3.94
C THR A 508 -21.40 5.23 -3.98
N ASP A 509 -21.57 6.06 -2.95
CA ASP A 509 -20.87 7.34 -2.82
C ASP A 509 -19.37 7.14 -2.65
N VAL A 510 -18.97 6.06 -1.97
CA VAL A 510 -17.57 5.65 -1.84
C VAL A 510 -17.03 5.21 -3.20
N ILE A 511 -17.78 4.37 -3.93
CA ILE A 511 -17.36 3.94 -5.28
C ILE A 511 -17.18 5.16 -6.20
N ALA A 512 -18.11 6.12 -6.18
CA ALA A 512 -18.01 7.34 -6.99
C ALA A 512 -16.78 8.18 -6.59
N ALA A 513 -16.57 8.42 -5.29
CA ALA A 513 -15.43 9.19 -4.80
C ALA A 513 -14.09 8.53 -5.16
N VAL A 514 -13.97 7.21 -4.97
CA VAL A 514 -12.77 6.45 -5.33
C VAL A 514 -12.54 6.44 -6.83
N SER A 515 -13.60 6.28 -7.63
CA SER A 515 -13.50 6.28 -9.09
C SER A 515 -13.00 7.61 -9.62
N ALA A 516 -13.51 8.73 -9.10
CA ALA A 516 -13.04 10.06 -9.46
C ALA A 516 -11.58 10.29 -9.05
N ALA A 517 -11.18 9.81 -7.87
CA ALA A 517 -9.84 10.04 -7.33
C ALA A 517 -8.76 9.12 -7.92
N VAL A 518 -9.10 7.88 -8.31
CA VAL A 518 -8.10 6.87 -8.68
C VAL A 518 -8.18 6.44 -10.13
N ALA A 519 -9.38 6.09 -10.62
CA ALA A 519 -9.56 5.57 -11.98
C ALA A 519 -9.77 6.68 -13.02
N ASN A 520 -10.26 7.86 -12.61
CA ASN A 520 -10.54 9.03 -13.45
C ASN A 520 -11.31 8.70 -14.74
N MET A 521 -12.33 7.83 -14.65
CA MET A 521 -13.12 7.38 -15.81
C MET A 521 -14.18 8.40 -16.28
N SER A 522 -14.01 9.68 -15.97
CA SER A 522 -14.93 10.73 -16.41
C SER A 522 -14.71 11.08 -17.89
N SER A 523 -15.78 11.49 -18.57
CA SER A 523 -15.68 12.00 -19.95
C SER A 523 -14.89 13.32 -20.05
N ASP A 524 -14.64 13.99 -18.92
CA ASP A 524 -13.93 15.26 -18.85
C ASP A 524 -12.44 15.11 -19.22
N ALA A 525 -11.94 13.87 -19.30
CA ALA A 525 -10.59 13.56 -19.77
C ALA A 525 -10.44 13.56 -21.30
N LEU A 526 -11.55 13.59 -22.05
CA LEU A 526 -11.54 13.59 -23.52
C LEU A 526 -11.29 14.98 -24.09
N THR A 527 -10.58 15.05 -25.23
CA THR A 527 -10.48 16.30 -25.99
C THR A 527 -11.82 16.63 -26.67
N GLN A 528 -12.02 17.90 -27.02
CA GLN A 528 -13.22 18.30 -27.77
C GLN A 528 -13.35 17.51 -29.09
N GLU A 529 -12.23 17.30 -29.79
CA GLU A 529 -12.16 16.50 -31.02
C GLU A 529 -12.62 15.05 -30.79
N GLN A 530 -12.14 14.39 -29.73
CA GLN A 530 -12.56 13.03 -29.37
C GLN A 530 -14.05 12.97 -29.02
N ILE A 531 -14.58 13.98 -28.32
CA ILE A 531 -16.00 14.06 -27.97
C ILE A 531 -16.85 14.18 -29.23
N GLU A 532 -16.50 15.09 -30.14
CA GLU A 532 -17.20 15.29 -31.41
C GLU A 532 -17.16 14.01 -32.26
N TYR A 533 -15.99 13.38 -32.35
CA TYR A 533 -15.81 12.12 -33.08
C TYR A 533 -16.67 10.98 -32.52
N PHE A 534 -16.68 10.77 -31.20
CA PHE A 534 -17.51 9.74 -30.58
C PHE A 534 -19.00 10.04 -30.69
N LEU A 535 -19.40 11.32 -30.62
CA LEU A 535 -20.80 11.73 -30.83
C LEU A 535 -21.26 11.39 -32.26
N ASP A 536 -20.46 11.73 -33.27
CA ASP A 536 -20.79 11.44 -34.66
C ASP A 536 -20.78 9.93 -34.94
N THR A 537 -19.79 9.21 -34.43
CA THR A 537 -19.73 7.75 -34.52
C THR A 537 -20.94 7.08 -33.88
N SER A 538 -21.41 7.58 -32.73
CA SER A 538 -22.57 7.04 -32.03
C SER A 538 -23.90 7.19 -32.80
N ARG A 539 -23.97 8.15 -33.72
CA ARG A 539 -25.17 8.50 -34.50
C ARG A 539 -25.24 7.82 -35.87
N LYS A 540 -24.19 7.10 -36.28
CA LYS A 540 -24.20 6.34 -37.54
C LYS A 540 -25.37 5.35 -37.55
N GLU A 541 -26.05 5.24 -38.69
CA GLU A 541 -27.27 4.43 -38.83
C GLU A 541 -27.00 2.92 -38.71
N ASP A 542 -25.80 2.48 -39.08
CA ASP A 542 -25.38 1.08 -38.95
C ASP A 542 -25.32 0.61 -37.49
N GLY A 543 -25.41 -0.70 -37.28
CA GLY A 543 -25.24 -1.30 -35.96
C GLY A 543 -23.80 -1.10 -35.45
N ILE A 544 -23.61 -0.97 -34.13
CA ILE A 544 -22.29 -0.65 -33.55
C ILE A 544 -21.18 -1.63 -33.98
N ARG A 545 -21.52 -2.91 -34.17
CA ARG A 545 -20.57 -3.94 -34.65
C ARG A 545 -20.06 -3.65 -36.07
N GLN A 546 -20.92 -3.14 -36.96
CA GLN A 546 -20.55 -2.76 -38.32
C GLN A 546 -19.79 -1.44 -38.31
N VAL A 547 -20.21 -0.48 -37.49
CA VAL A 547 -19.51 0.79 -37.31
C VAL A 547 -18.06 0.57 -36.84
N LEU A 548 -17.83 -0.33 -35.89
CA LEU A 548 -16.49 -0.68 -35.41
C LEU A 548 -15.73 -1.63 -36.37
N ALA A 549 -16.38 -2.19 -37.38
CA ALA A 549 -15.69 -2.95 -38.43
C ALA A 549 -15.25 -2.06 -39.61
N ASP A 550 -15.74 -0.81 -39.67
CA ASP A 550 -15.37 0.16 -40.69
C ASP A 550 -13.88 0.55 -40.57
N GLY A 551 -13.19 0.53 -41.71
CA GLY A 551 -11.73 0.73 -41.75
C GLY A 551 -11.28 2.12 -41.30
N GLU A 552 -12.05 3.17 -41.62
CA GLU A 552 -11.73 4.53 -41.18
C GLU A 552 -12.01 4.69 -39.69
N VAL A 553 -13.13 4.13 -39.19
CA VAL A 553 -13.42 4.14 -37.75
C VAL A 553 -12.34 3.42 -36.96
N LYS A 554 -11.93 2.23 -37.44
CA LYS A 554 -10.86 1.46 -36.82
C LYS A 554 -9.55 2.24 -36.77
N LYS A 555 -9.15 2.82 -37.89
CA LYS A 555 -7.90 3.59 -37.99
C LYS A 555 -7.87 4.77 -37.02
N GLU A 556 -8.93 5.56 -36.96
CA GLU A 556 -8.99 6.74 -36.10
C GLU A 556 -8.97 6.37 -34.61
N ILE A 557 -9.76 5.38 -34.21
CA ILE A 557 -9.79 4.92 -32.82
C ILE A 557 -8.44 4.28 -32.44
N SER A 558 -7.82 3.49 -33.33
CA SER A 558 -6.47 2.95 -33.09
C SER A 558 -5.44 4.05 -32.87
N GLU A 559 -5.53 5.16 -33.59
CA GLU A 559 -4.64 6.31 -33.38
C GLU A 559 -4.87 6.98 -32.02
N TYR A 560 -6.13 7.18 -31.64
CA TYR A 560 -6.46 7.69 -30.29
C TYR A 560 -5.94 6.76 -29.19
N LEU A 561 -6.10 5.44 -29.36
CA LEU A 561 -5.60 4.43 -28.41
C LEU A 561 -4.07 4.45 -28.35
N ARG A 562 -3.38 4.56 -29.49
CA ARG A 562 -1.92 4.63 -29.57
C ARG A 562 -1.40 5.83 -28.78
N VAL A 563 -1.99 7.01 -28.97
CA VAL A 563 -1.61 8.23 -28.25
C VAL A 563 -1.88 8.09 -26.74
N ALA A 564 -3.06 7.55 -26.38
CA ALA A 564 -3.45 7.35 -24.99
C ALA A 564 -2.52 6.38 -24.22
N LEU A 565 -2.15 5.27 -24.87
CA LEU A 565 -1.30 4.24 -24.28
C LEU A 565 0.17 4.65 -24.23
N GLY A 566 0.63 5.53 -25.13
CA GLY A 566 2.01 6.03 -25.11
C GLY A 566 3.04 4.89 -25.12
N PRO A 567 3.91 4.76 -24.09
CA PRO A 567 4.98 3.76 -24.08
C PRO A 567 4.50 2.30 -24.07
N VAL A 568 3.23 2.04 -23.73
CA VAL A 568 2.67 0.68 -23.73
C VAL A 568 1.82 0.36 -24.96
N ALA A 569 1.74 1.27 -25.93
CA ALA A 569 0.93 1.12 -27.14
C ALA A 569 1.40 -0.02 -28.06
N GLY A 570 2.66 -0.43 -27.95
CA GLY A 570 3.23 -1.57 -28.67
C GLY A 570 4.75 -1.50 -28.76
N GLU A 571 5.36 -2.35 -29.58
CA GLU A 571 6.82 -2.48 -29.67
C GLU A 571 7.38 -1.61 -30.79
N SER A 572 8.51 -0.93 -30.53
CA SER A 572 9.28 -0.22 -31.56
C SER A 572 8.44 0.72 -32.45
N GLY A 573 7.48 1.43 -31.84
CA GLY A 573 6.62 2.41 -32.52
C GLY A 573 5.46 1.82 -33.33
N GLN A 574 5.25 0.51 -33.31
CA GLN A 574 4.07 -0.13 -33.92
C GLN A 574 2.98 -0.34 -32.88
N PHE A 575 1.75 0.07 -33.22
CA PHE A 575 0.57 -0.14 -32.39
C PHE A 575 0.18 -1.63 -32.36
N ASP A 576 -0.11 -2.15 -31.16
CA ASP A 576 -0.62 -3.50 -30.97
C ASP A 576 -2.13 -3.53 -31.24
N GLU A 577 -2.51 -4.04 -32.41
CA GLU A 577 -3.91 -4.12 -32.88
C GLU A 577 -4.86 -4.81 -31.89
N ARG A 578 -4.35 -5.64 -30.98
CA ARG A 578 -5.15 -6.28 -29.91
C ARG A 578 -5.81 -5.25 -29.01
N TYR A 579 -5.25 -4.05 -28.84
CA TYR A 579 -5.90 -2.99 -28.08
C TYR A 579 -7.19 -2.51 -28.71
N TYR A 580 -7.22 -2.40 -30.05
CA TYR A 580 -8.44 -2.07 -30.76
C TYR A 580 -9.49 -3.17 -30.63
N GLU A 581 -9.07 -4.44 -30.74
CA GLU A 581 -9.95 -5.60 -30.58
C GLU A 581 -10.59 -5.61 -29.19
N MET A 582 -9.79 -5.48 -28.13
CA MET A 582 -10.28 -5.41 -26.75
C MET A 582 -11.21 -4.20 -26.52
N TYR A 583 -10.86 -3.02 -27.08
CA TYR A 583 -11.72 -1.84 -27.01
C TYR A 583 -13.10 -2.10 -27.64
N SER A 584 -13.11 -2.58 -28.88
CA SER A 584 -14.35 -2.82 -29.63
C SER A 584 -15.21 -3.87 -28.98
N GLU A 585 -14.61 -4.94 -28.46
CA GLU A 585 -15.35 -5.99 -27.75
C GLU A 585 -16.08 -5.48 -26.51
N ILE A 586 -15.42 -4.68 -25.67
CA ILE A 586 -16.04 -4.11 -24.47
C ILE A 586 -17.15 -3.11 -24.86
N VAL A 587 -16.92 -2.27 -25.89
CA VAL A 587 -17.95 -1.34 -26.39
C VAL A 587 -19.19 -2.12 -26.87
N ILE A 588 -18.98 -3.18 -27.63
CA ILE A 588 -20.05 -4.01 -28.17
C ILE A 588 -20.87 -4.65 -27.03
N GLU A 589 -20.22 -5.23 -26.02
CA GLU A 589 -20.93 -5.83 -24.87
C GLU A 589 -21.79 -4.82 -24.11
N ILE A 590 -21.29 -3.61 -23.93
CA ILE A 590 -22.01 -2.54 -23.24
C ILE A 590 -23.24 -2.09 -24.07
N VAL A 591 -23.10 -2.01 -25.39
CA VAL A 591 -24.16 -1.55 -26.31
C VAL A 591 -25.18 -2.64 -26.66
N ASP A 592 -24.82 -3.92 -26.63
CA ASP A 592 -25.69 -5.05 -27.04
C ASP A 592 -27.03 -5.09 -26.27
N VAL A 593 -27.09 -4.42 -25.12
CA VAL A 593 -28.28 -4.28 -24.28
C VAL A 593 -29.19 -3.11 -24.71
N SER A 594 -28.68 -2.08 -25.36
CA SER A 594 -29.44 -0.93 -25.88
C SER A 594 -28.69 -0.17 -26.97
N ASP A 595 -29.28 -0.13 -28.17
CA ASP A 595 -28.66 0.48 -29.36
C ASP A 595 -28.92 1.99 -29.51
N GLN A 596 -29.34 2.67 -28.44
CA GLN A 596 -29.57 4.12 -28.48
C GLN A 596 -28.25 4.87 -28.69
N PRO A 597 -28.22 5.96 -29.49
CA PRO A 597 -27.02 6.76 -29.71
C PRO A 597 -26.36 7.26 -28.41
N THR A 598 -27.16 7.57 -27.39
CA THR A 598 -26.66 7.98 -26.07
C THR A 598 -25.89 6.87 -25.36
N VAL A 599 -26.35 5.62 -25.46
CA VAL A 599 -25.66 4.45 -24.88
C VAL A 599 -24.39 4.13 -25.68
N ARG A 600 -24.46 4.19 -27.01
CA ARG A 600 -23.29 4.05 -27.89
C ARG A 600 -22.19 5.07 -27.56
N TYR A 601 -22.55 6.35 -27.45
CA TYR A 601 -21.61 7.40 -27.06
C TYR A 601 -20.99 7.13 -25.68
N GLN A 602 -21.81 6.80 -24.68
CA GLN A 602 -21.31 6.48 -23.34
C GLN A 602 -20.36 5.29 -23.34
N ALA A 603 -20.65 4.23 -24.11
CA ALA A 603 -19.79 3.07 -24.25
C ALA A 603 -18.45 3.45 -24.91
N LEU A 604 -18.48 4.12 -26.07
CA LEU A 604 -17.27 4.55 -26.79
C LEU A 604 -16.35 5.42 -25.90
N ALA A 605 -16.93 6.42 -25.24
CA ALA A 605 -16.21 7.36 -24.39
C ALA A 605 -15.64 6.70 -23.11
N ARG A 606 -16.46 5.93 -22.38
CA ARG A 606 -16.04 5.34 -21.10
C ARG A 606 -15.03 4.19 -21.29
N VAL A 607 -15.20 3.40 -22.34
CA VAL A 607 -14.20 2.38 -22.69
C VAL A 607 -12.92 3.06 -23.13
N PHE A 608 -12.95 4.18 -23.85
CA PHE A 608 -11.72 4.90 -24.18
C PHE A 608 -10.99 5.42 -22.93
N ALA A 609 -11.75 5.95 -21.95
CA ALA A 609 -11.19 6.39 -20.68
C ALA A 609 -10.49 5.26 -19.89
N LEU A 610 -10.91 3.99 -20.05
CA LEU A 610 -10.18 2.83 -19.52
C LEU A 610 -8.75 2.80 -20.09
N PHE A 611 -8.58 2.93 -21.41
CA PHE A 611 -7.26 2.88 -22.05
C PHE A 611 -6.45 4.14 -21.75
N GLN A 612 -7.08 5.31 -21.70
CA GLN A 612 -6.40 6.58 -21.38
C GLN A 612 -5.79 6.59 -19.97
N ASN A 613 -6.49 6.00 -18.99
CA ASN A 613 -6.07 5.98 -17.60
C ASN A 613 -5.32 4.70 -17.22
N TRP A 614 -4.71 3.98 -18.17
CA TRP A 614 -4.05 2.69 -17.93
C TRP A 614 -3.03 2.68 -16.79
N ARG A 615 -2.36 3.82 -16.55
CA ARG A 615 -1.38 4.01 -15.46
C ARG A 615 -2.00 3.83 -14.07
N SER A 616 -3.30 4.08 -13.91
CA SER A 616 -4.01 3.88 -12.65
C SER A 616 -4.20 2.41 -12.28
N TYR A 617 -3.89 1.46 -13.17
CA TYR A 617 -4.07 0.03 -12.94
C TYR A 617 -2.73 -0.71 -12.74
N LEU A 618 -1.62 0.03 -12.70
CA LEU A 618 -0.32 -0.50 -12.31
C LEU A 618 -0.28 -0.57 -10.78
N LEU A 619 -0.44 -1.76 -10.20
CA LEU A 619 -0.67 -1.86 -8.76
C LEU A 619 0.62 -2.07 -7.96
N GLY A 620 0.72 -1.37 -6.83
CA GLY A 620 1.78 -1.54 -5.83
C GLY A 620 1.17 -1.62 -4.43
N ALA A 621 1.67 -2.52 -3.60
CA ALA A 621 1.10 -2.76 -2.27
C ALA A 621 1.88 -2.13 -1.11
N ASP A 622 3.11 -1.68 -1.35
CA ASP A 622 3.95 -0.95 -0.40
C ASP A 622 4.23 -1.67 0.93
N GLY A 623 4.22 -3.00 0.88
CA GLY A 623 4.40 -3.86 2.05
C GLY A 623 3.13 -4.62 2.42
N GLN A 624 2.80 -5.63 1.60
CA GLN A 624 1.61 -6.46 1.71
C GLN A 624 1.32 -7.00 3.12
N GLY A 625 2.37 -7.24 3.91
CA GLY A 625 2.27 -7.73 5.28
C GLY A 625 2.20 -6.65 6.36
N ALA A 626 2.77 -5.46 6.13
CA ALA A 626 2.73 -4.31 7.05
C ALA A 626 1.41 -3.55 6.94
N GLU A 627 0.97 -3.31 5.70
CA GLU A 627 -0.16 -2.47 5.33
C GLU A 627 -1.51 -3.19 5.38
N HIS A 628 -1.50 -4.52 5.51
CA HIS A 628 -2.67 -5.40 5.30
C HIS A 628 -3.30 -5.29 3.90
N SER A 629 -2.53 -4.82 2.91
CA SER A 629 -2.96 -4.68 1.51
C SER A 629 -2.48 -5.90 0.71
N ASN A 630 -3.38 -6.82 0.35
CA ASN A 630 -3.05 -7.91 -0.58
C ASN A 630 -3.25 -7.41 -2.00
N ILE A 631 -2.24 -7.53 -2.85
CA ILE A 631 -2.26 -7.04 -4.24
C ILE A 631 -3.33 -7.72 -5.10
N GLN A 632 -3.65 -8.99 -4.83
CA GLN A 632 -4.77 -9.68 -5.48
C GLN A 632 -6.11 -9.05 -5.09
N ASP A 633 -6.21 -8.62 -3.83
CA ASP A 633 -7.40 -7.91 -3.39
C ASP A 633 -7.45 -6.48 -3.97
N GLU A 634 -6.32 -5.78 -4.10
CA GLU A 634 -6.25 -4.46 -4.77
C GLU A 634 -6.70 -4.56 -6.23
N PHE A 635 -6.23 -5.58 -6.95
CA PHE A 635 -6.62 -5.84 -8.34
C PHE A 635 -8.12 -6.02 -8.47
N LEU A 636 -8.72 -6.86 -7.62
CA LEU A 636 -10.15 -7.06 -7.60
C LEU A 636 -10.94 -5.80 -7.28
N ARG A 637 -10.48 -4.97 -6.33
CA ARG A 637 -11.10 -3.67 -6.04
C ARG A 637 -11.09 -2.79 -7.28
N MET A 638 -9.97 -2.73 -8.00
CA MET A 638 -9.85 -1.93 -9.22
C MET A 638 -10.77 -2.43 -10.33
N VAL A 639 -10.82 -3.74 -10.55
CA VAL A 639 -11.73 -4.37 -11.52
C VAL A 639 -13.19 -4.02 -11.22
N ILE A 640 -13.60 -4.11 -9.95
CA ILE A 640 -14.97 -3.77 -9.52
C ILE A 640 -15.27 -2.30 -9.73
N LEU A 641 -14.33 -1.41 -9.40
CA LEU A 641 -14.46 0.03 -9.64
C LEU A 641 -14.66 0.31 -11.14
N VAL A 642 -13.79 -0.23 -11.99
CA VAL A 642 -13.86 -0.01 -13.43
C VAL A 642 -15.14 -0.59 -14.02
N ALA A 643 -15.49 -1.84 -13.69
CA ALA A 643 -16.70 -2.48 -14.17
C ALA A 643 -17.97 -1.72 -13.75
N TYR A 644 -18.01 -1.19 -12.52
CA TYR A 644 -19.12 -0.36 -12.06
C TYR A 644 -19.26 0.94 -12.88
N ASN A 645 -18.16 1.58 -13.26
CA ASN A 645 -18.19 2.79 -14.09
C ASN A 645 -18.57 2.50 -15.56
N LEU A 646 -18.22 1.33 -16.06
CA LEU A 646 -18.61 0.88 -17.40
C LEU A 646 -20.08 0.49 -17.49
N LEU A 647 -20.75 0.18 -16.37
CA LEU A 647 -22.16 -0.15 -16.35
C LEU A 647 -23.02 1.05 -16.81
N PRO A 648 -23.82 0.92 -17.90
CA PRO A 648 -24.66 2.02 -18.36
C PRO A 648 -25.79 2.33 -17.39
N VAL A 649 -26.28 3.58 -17.46
CA VAL A 649 -27.42 4.02 -16.64
C VAL A 649 -28.66 3.22 -17.00
N GLY A 650 -29.32 2.65 -15.98
CA GLY A 650 -30.57 1.89 -16.16
C GLY A 650 -30.39 0.41 -16.46
N HIS A 651 -29.15 -0.07 -16.65
CA HIS A 651 -28.87 -1.49 -16.86
C HIS A 651 -28.96 -2.27 -15.56
N ARG A 652 -29.60 -3.44 -15.62
CA ARG A 652 -29.86 -4.30 -14.45
C ARG A 652 -28.99 -5.54 -14.38
N GLN A 653 -28.07 -5.70 -15.32
CA GLN A 653 -27.20 -6.85 -15.40
C GLN A 653 -25.78 -6.39 -15.71
N LEU A 654 -24.82 -6.89 -14.94
CA LEU A 654 -23.40 -6.81 -15.23
C LEU A 654 -22.98 -8.17 -15.79
N LEU A 655 -22.45 -8.21 -17.00
CA LEU A 655 -22.01 -9.44 -17.64
C LEU A 655 -20.69 -9.92 -17.04
N GLU A 656 -20.55 -11.23 -16.86
CA GLU A 656 -19.35 -11.90 -16.40
C GLU A 656 -18.20 -11.72 -17.40
N ASP A 657 -18.50 -11.76 -18.70
CA ASP A 657 -17.54 -11.56 -19.78
C ASP A 657 -16.92 -10.16 -19.72
N THR A 658 -17.71 -9.13 -19.37
CA THR A 658 -17.20 -7.76 -19.18
C THR A 658 -16.19 -7.72 -18.03
N LEU A 659 -16.43 -8.43 -16.92
CA LEU A 659 -15.46 -8.53 -15.83
C LEU A 659 -14.19 -9.29 -16.25
N GLU A 660 -14.31 -10.38 -17.03
CA GLU A 660 -13.15 -11.13 -17.53
C GLU A 660 -12.30 -10.26 -18.47
N LYS A 661 -12.92 -9.52 -19.39
CA LYS A 661 -12.22 -8.63 -20.33
C LYS A 661 -11.55 -7.44 -19.67
N VAL A 662 -12.21 -6.81 -18.70
CA VAL A 662 -11.59 -5.73 -17.92
C VAL A 662 -10.33 -6.23 -17.19
N GLN A 663 -10.40 -7.44 -16.60
CA GLN A 663 -9.23 -8.06 -15.98
C GLN A 663 -8.10 -8.32 -16.98
N GLU A 664 -8.42 -8.87 -18.16
CA GLU A 664 -7.45 -9.11 -19.22
C GLU A 664 -6.77 -7.83 -19.69
N VAL A 665 -7.54 -6.78 -19.98
CA VAL A 665 -7.02 -5.47 -20.40
C VAL A 665 -6.04 -4.91 -19.36
N MET A 666 -6.41 -4.92 -18.08
CA MET A 666 -5.54 -4.44 -16.99
C MET A 666 -4.25 -5.26 -16.87
N ILE A 667 -4.32 -6.58 -17.03
CA ILE A 667 -3.14 -7.45 -17.01
C ILE A 667 -2.24 -7.17 -18.22
N VAL A 668 -2.81 -6.96 -19.40
CA VAL A 668 -2.04 -6.59 -20.60
C VAL A 668 -1.31 -5.27 -20.38
N PHE A 669 -1.97 -4.25 -19.82
CA PHE A 669 -1.29 -2.99 -19.48
C PHE A 669 -0.13 -3.19 -18.52
N ALA A 670 -0.31 -4.00 -17.47
CA ALA A 670 0.74 -4.30 -16.52
C ALA A 670 1.93 -5.04 -17.18
N VAL A 671 1.64 -6.05 -18.01
CA VAL A 671 2.67 -6.79 -18.77
C VAL A 671 3.44 -5.83 -19.68
N ARG A 672 2.74 -5.06 -20.52
CA ARG A 672 3.39 -4.16 -21.48
C ARG A 672 4.19 -3.08 -20.80
N TYR A 673 3.70 -2.58 -19.67
CA TYR A 673 4.45 -1.62 -18.89
C TYR A 673 5.73 -2.21 -18.29
N TRP A 674 5.68 -3.44 -17.74
CA TRP A 674 6.89 -4.12 -17.27
C TRP A 674 7.88 -4.35 -18.41
N GLU A 675 7.41 -4.78 -19.58
CA GLU A 675 8.24 -4.99 -20.77
C GLU A 675 8.90 -3.70 -21.26
N ALA A 676 8.18 -2.58 -21.22
CA ALA A 676 8.67 -1.28 -21.67
C ALA A 676 9.62 -0.60 -20.67
N THR A 677 9.67 -1.06 -19.41
CA THR A 677 10.42 -0.35 -18.35
C THR A 677 11.50 -1.16 -17.69
N VAL A 678 11.31 -2.48 -17.56
CA VAL A 678 12.27 -3.38 -16.94
C VAL A 678 12.83 -4.32 -18.00
N GLY A 679 11.96 -4.92 -18.81
CA GLY A 679 12.38 -5.76 -19.93
C GLY A 679 11.47 -6.96 -20.15
N LYS A 680 11.77 -7.73 -21.19
CA LYS A 680 10.89 -8.81 -21.69
C LYS A 680 10.52 -9.82 -20.61
N THR A 681 9.23 -10.17 -20.57
CA THR A 681 8.71 -11.22 -19.70
C THR A 681 8.21 -12.43 -20.50
N ARG A 682 8.27 -13.61 -19.90
CA ARG A 682 7.62 -14.83 -20.40
C ARG A 682 6.47 -15.17 -19.47
N PHE A 683 5.41 -14.36 -19.55
CA PHE A 683 4.23 -14.53 -18.71
C PHE A 683 3.01 -14.95 -19.54
N LYS A 684 2.17 -15.80 -18.95
CA LYS A 684 0.81 -16.08 -19.42
C LYS A 684 -0.16 -15.84 -18.27
N PRO A 685 -1.23 -15.05 -18.46
CA PRO A 685 -2.27 -14.86 -17.46
C PRO A 685 -2.78 -16.20 -16.93
N THR A 686 -2.79 -16.37 -15.61
CA THR A 686 -3.35 -17.54 -14.93
C THR A 686 -4.66 -17.16 -14.25
N ARG A 687 -5.64 -18.06 -14.33
CA ARG A 687 -6.89 -17.94 -13.58
C ARG A 687 -6.65 -18.42 -12.15
N SER A 688 -7.19 -17.69 -11.19
CA SER A 688 -7.28 -18.12 -9.79
C SER A 688 -8.35 -19.21 -9.64
N ASP A 689 -8.23 -20.02 -8.60
CA ASP A 689 -9.29 -20.92 -8.15
C ASP A 689 -10.47 -20.16 -7.49
N ARG A 690 -10.36 -18.83 -7.38
CA ARG A 690 -11.37 -17.95 -6.79
C ARG A 690 -12.31 -17.37 -7.85
N GLU A 691 -13.55 -17.13 -7.44
CA GLU A 691 -14.61 -16.55 -8.28
C GLU A 691 -15.35 -15.44 -7.52
N ILE A 692 -15.91 -14.48 -8.25
CA ILE A 692 -16.90 -13.55 -7.73
C ILE A 692 -18.28 -14.21 -7.93
N GLU A 693 -18.88 -14.69 -6.84
CA GLU A 693 -20.21 -15.32 -6.87
C GLU A 693 -21.32 -14.29 -7.02
N LYS A 694 -21.12 -13.08 -6.47
CA LYS A 694 -22.15 -12.04 -6.44
C LYS A 694 -21.52 -10.65 -6.50
N LEU A 695 -22.05 -9.82 -7.39
CA LEU A 695 -21.81 -8.39 -7.44
C LEU A 695 -23.13 -7.68 -7.81
N ASP A 696 -23.85 -7.22 -6.79
CA ASP A 696 -25.21 -6.67 -6.92
C ASP A 696 -25.27 -5.23 -6.43
N GLY A 697 -25.74 -4.29 -7.25
CA GLY A 697 -26.09 -2.94 -6.81
C GLY A 697 -27.53 -2.84 -6.35
N TYR A 698 -27.82 -2.03 -5.34
CA TYR A 698 -29.17 -1.77 -4.82
C TYR A 698 -29.43 -0.26 -4.86
N GLN A 699 -30.43 0.17 -5.63
CA GLN A 699 -30.81 1.58 -5.71
C GLN A 699 -31.81 1.92 -4.60
N SER A 700 -31.40 2.81 -3.71
CA SER A 700 -32.21 3.41 -2.64
C SER A 700 -31.62 4.78 -2.26
N ALA A 701 -32.27 5.56 -1.41
CA ALA A 701 -31.69 6.81 -0.90
C ALA A 701 -30.31 6.59 -0.21
N ALA A 702 -30.08 5.38 0.32
CA ALA A 702 -28.76 4.88 0.69
C ALA A 702 -28.44 3.66 -0.21
N SER A 703 -27.75 3.89 -1.33
CA SER A 703 -27.45 2.84 -2.30
C SER A 703 -26.17 2.09 -1.94
N VAL A 704 -26.18 0.76 -2.12
CA VAL A 704 -25.02 -0.09 -1.80
C VAL A 704 -24.76 -1.11 -2.91
N VAL A 705 -23.50 -1.48 -3.07
CA VAL A 705 -23.05 -2.64 -3.86
C VAL A 705 -22.68 -3.77 -2.91
N SER A 706 -23.26 -4.94 -3.09
CA SER A 706 -22.94 -6.17 -2.37
C SER A 706 -21.98 -7.00 -3.19
N LEU A 707 -20.89 -7.44 -2.57
CA LEU A 707 -19.86 -8.29 -3.16
C LEU A 707 -19.67 -9.55 -2.32
N GLN A 708 -19.58 -10.70 -3.00
CA GLN A 708 -19.31 -12.00 -2.40
C GLN A 708 -18.36 -12.80 -3.29
N ARG A 709 -17.28 -13.30 -2.70
CA ARG A 709 -16.37 -14.25 -3.35
C ARG A 709 -16.71 -15.69 -2.97
N ALA A 710 -16.38 -16.62 -3.85
CA ALA A 710 -16.41 -18.04 -3.54
C ALA A 710 -15.48 -18.34 -2.37
N ARG A 711 -15.93 -19.19 -1.45
CA ARG A 711 -15.04 -19.69 -0.40
C ARG A 711 -13.95 -20.51 -1.07
N ALA A 712 -12.69 -20.16 -0.84
CA ALA A 712 -11.58 -21.01 -1.21
C ALA A 712 -11.83 -22.42 -0.65
N ALA A 713 -11.69 -23.45 -1.50
CA ALA A 713 -11.79 -24.83 -1.06
C ALA A 713 -10.81 -25.03 0.10
N ALA A 714 -11.29 -25.57 1.23
CA ALA A 714 -10.45 -25.79 2.39
C ALA A 714 -9.41 -26.87 2.05
N GLY A 715 -8.19 -26.46 1.67
CA GLY A 715 -7.09 -27.39 1.40
C GLY A 715 -6.02 -26.96 0.39
N SER A 716 -5.63 -25.68 0.34
CA SER A 716 -4.38 -25.27 -0.32
C SER A 716 -3.37 -24.77 0.70
#